data_AF-A0AAV9RBT2-F1
#
_entry.id   AF-A0AAV9RBT2-F1
#
_cell.length_a   1.000
_cell.length_b   1.000
_cell.length_c   1.000
_cell.angle_alpha   90.00
_cell.angle_beta   90.00
_cell.angle_gamma   90.00
#
_symmetry.space_group_name_H-M   'P 1'
#
loop_
_entity.id
_entity.type
_entity.pdbx_description
1 polymer ?
#
loop_
_entity_poly.entity_id
_entity_poly.type
_entity_poly.pdbx_seq_one_letter_code
_entity_poly.pdbx_strand_id
1 'polypeptide(L)'
;MEAGGHSVGGSDESPSEAEFLSGREEDLMGTYDELMSPDCSEDMEDSDSLVSERLLSPTSTTGCIGLSFSPAWSVALFGEDCFGQEVIEYALNLGKHTGSPGLEVKVQEVQQQLVIETRNLKKTRSFYQKLKNQQERKNKGPESKLMLSKLKSQLEELRSKVAFLDCVKKYLEVLCVDQWGLEVSLLPSLAVCGCHSLNLQSTEDPSVLSFGTSKGKRTLQTGSPLGLMAYLYARNAAAEGYIQQFLYTYRFFCTPEQLLQFIMDKFISAAREGPAMSGDSQRIFHRSLDLLQIWMTDCKSVDFAPKSSLVDTLETFLNTEVIPVDNQGEALLAILYNHPNTTTLSQVTGSLISLDEEDDSVCLHSSNEDLSKKWKISRVVEPPPSMSKEKVFSIAAALPAPCYGSLMHDFSNTCVQSEERLPFSQKEHSALHIAQQLTLLEQEVFHGCHPVHFLKSRTQGVRDKLCSPNKNVSQLIPPAEGSSGLGHEGTPSDRFLQQLLTYAESVTNWISAEIVICDSAKTQIALLTRYLWIGKYCYEMRNFATAMQVLGGLENVIVRQLPSWKHLTSKVYEILEELRAVQVFLKSDDVCLMGAEHKRMRPTLPSIHILAMHVQQLEIGAFTLTTGAYKWTKLRNIAKVVSQVHAFQDVLYPYSSDQDLQAYLRSRITRFATTDIHLLATDNDANFQQSSERQTQRIHDTLRRVKATFQ
;
A
#
# COMPACT_ATOMS: atom_id res chain seq x y z
N MET A 1 52.91 8.88 63.68
CA MET A 1 52.01 7.93 64.36
C MET A 1 52.00 6.68 63.49
N GLU A 2 52.76 5.68 63.97
CA GLU A 2 52.86 4.23 63.65
C GLU A 2 52.41 3.77 62.25
N ALA A 3 53.22 3.24 61.31
CA ALA A 3 54.53 2.56 61.25
C ALA A 3 54.61 1.10 61.79
N GLY A 4 54.94 0.17 60.86
CA GLY A 4 55.57 -1.15 61.08
C GLY A 4 54.64 -2.37 60.85
N GLY A 5 54.96 -3.42 60.09
CA GLY A 5 56.17 -3.86 59.38
C GLY A 5 56.41 -5.38 59.55
N HIS A 6 56.66 -6.10 58.43
CA HIS A 6 57.31 -7.42 58.26
C HIS A 6 56.53 -8.72 58.61
N SER A 7 56.80 -9.93 58.04
CA SER A 7 57.49 -10.45 56.83
C SER A 7 57.54 -12.01 56.93
N VAL A 8 57.90 -12.69 55.82
CA VAL A 8 58.47 -14.07 55.63
C VAL A 8 57.47 -15.17 55.27
N GLY A 9 57.63 -16.00 54.23
CA GLY A 9 58.66 -16.25 53.19
C GLY A 9 58.22 -17.53 52.44
N GLY A 10 58.29 -17.66 51.11
CA GLY A 10 59.43 -18.10 50.29
C GLY A 10 58.87 -18.94 49.12
N SER A 11 59.18 -18.59 47.86
CA SER A 11 60.12 -19.27 46.95
C SER A 11 59.42 -20.30 46.06
N ASP A 12 59.18 -20.05 44.77
CA ASP A 12 60.07 -20.05 43.59
C ASP A 12 60.07 -21.41 42.83
N GLU A 13 60.31 -21.31 41.53
CA GLU A 13 60.63 -22.38 40.55
C GLU A 13 59.49 -23.09 39.79
N SER A 14 59.32 -22.67 38.52
CA SER A 14 59.12 -23.58 37.38
C SER A 14 60.45 -24.29 37.06
N PRO A 15 60.49 -25.48 36.42
CA PRO A 15 60.59 -25.54 34.93
C PRO A 15 59.97 -26.86 34.32
N SER A 16 59.30 -26.85 33.16
CA SER A 16 59.76 -27.07 31.75
C SER A 16 60.03 -28.52 31.28
N GLU A 17 59.64 -28.79 30.01
CA GLU A 17 60.12 -29.82 29.04
C GLU A 17 59.64 -31.29 29.25
N ALA A 18 59.38 -32.14 28.23
CA ALA A 18 59.71 -32.21 26.80
C ALA A 18 58.66 -33.10 26.05
N GLU A 19 58.30 -32.86 24.77
CA GLU A 19 58.76 -33.59 23.54
C GLU A 19 58.50 -35.14 23.52
N PHE A 20 58.07 -35.86 22.47
CA PHE A 20 57.71 -35.68 21.06
C PHE A 20 57.23 -37.06 20.49
N LEU A 21 56.49 -37.07 19.36
CA LEU A 21 56.39 -38.11 18.29
C LEU A 21 55.79 -39.50 18.64
N SER A 22 55.24 -40.33 17.75
CA SER A 22 54.60 -40.30 16.42
C SER A 22 54.32 -41.79 16.10
N GLY A 23 53.23 -42.15 15.41
CA GLY A 23 53.06 -43.53 14.96
C GLY A 23 51.78 -43.78 14.17
N ARG A 24 51.96 -43.82 12.85
CA ARG A 24 50.99 -44.16 11.79
C ARG A 24 50.97 -45.67 11.59
N GLU A 25 49.82 -46.27 11.29
CA GLU A 25 49.73 -47.38 10.32
C GLU A 25 48.29 -47.58 9.82
N GLU A 26 48.17 -47.59 8.49
CA GLU A 26 47.04 -47.98 7.66
C GLU A 26 46.97 -49.53 7.60
N ASP A 27 45.79 -50.11 7.36
CA ASP A 27 45.51 -50.88 6.12
C ASP A 27 44.34 -51.89 6.20
N LEU A 28 43.49 -51.77 5.16
CA LEU A 28 42.94 -52.81 4.27
C LEU A 28 41.97 -53.93 4.76
N MET A 29 40.74 -53.81 4.24
CA MET A 29 40.14 -54.67 3.18
C MET A 29 39.42 -55.99 3.52
N GLY A 30 38.22 -56.15 2.91
CA GLY A 30 37.60 -57.43 2.50
C GLY A 30 36.14 -57.60 3.00
N THR A 31 35.07 -57.35 2.23
CA THR A 31 34.44 -58.06 1.07
C THR A 31 33.91 -59.48 1.35
N TYR A 32 32.81 -59.82 0.64
CA TYR A 32 31.99 -61.05 0.55
C TYR A 32 30.72 -61.04 1.42
N ASP A 33 29.53 -60.66 0.93
CA ASP A 33 28.66 -61.19 -0.16
C ASP A 33 28.27 -62.68 -0.01
N GLU A 34 26.98 -62.93 0.25
CA GLU A 34 26.12 -63.98 -0.36
C GLU A 34 24.69 -63.84 0.22
N LEU A 35 23.69 -63.38 -0.57
CA LEU A 35 22.78 -64.16 -1.44
C LEU A 35 21.74 -64.97 -0.60
N MET A 36 20.40 -64.85 -0.70
CA MET A 36 19.49 -64.68 -1.83
C MET A 36 18.09 -64.19 -1.38
N SER A 37 17.42 -63.51 -2.30
CA SER A 37 16.00 -63.06 -2.44
C SER A 37 15.00 -64.22 -2.67
N PRO A 38 13.71 -64.06 -3.10
CA PRO A 38 12.80 -62.89 -3.36
C PRO A 38 11.43 -63.01 -2.61
N ASP A 39 10.44 -62.10 -2.58
CA ASP A 39 9.62 -61.53 -3.67
C ASP A 39 8.55 -60.53 -3.12
N CYS A 40 7.96 -59.70 -4.02
CA CYS A 40 6.78 -58.79 -3.93
C CYS A 40 7.03 -57.36 -3.38
N SER A 41 7.34 -56.34 -4.21
CA SER A 41 6.48 -55.55 -5.14
C SER A 41 5.85 -54.30 -4.51
N GLU A 42 6.40 -53.11 -4.82
CA GLU A 42 5.74 -51.96 -5.47
C GLU A 42 6.55 -50.67 -5.25
N ASP A 43 7.15 -50.20 -6.35
CA ASP A 43 7.96 -48.99 -6.46
C ASP A 43 7.08 -47.72 -6.44
N MET A 44 7.55 -46.67 -5.76
CA MET A 44 7.23 -45.28 -6.10
C MET A 44 8.53 -44.48 -6.01
N GLU A 45 9.09 -44.20 -7.18
CA GLU A 45 10.28 -43.38 -7.40
C GLU A 45 10.00 -41.91 -7.06
N ASP A 46 10.78 -41.36 -6.11
CA ASP A 46 10.93 -39.92 -5.90
C ASP A 46 11.79 -39.34 -7.03
N SER A 47 11.15 -38.65 -7.98
CA SER A 47 11.84 -37.80 -8.96
C SER A 47 11.90 -36.36 -8.46
N ASP A 48 12.93 -36.05 -7.68
CA ASP A 48 13.34 -34.68 -7.38
C ASP A 48 13.90 -34.02 -8.65
N SER A 49 13.12 -33.17 -9.32
CA SER A 49 13.61 -32.34 -10.42
C SER A 49 14.45 -31.18 -9.86
N LEU A 50 15.76 -31.30 -10.00
CA LEU A 50 16.75 -30.25 -9.81
C LEU A 50 16.43 -29.04 -10.72
N VAL A 51 15.83 -27.99 -10.15
CA VAL A 51 15.97 -26.64 -10.70
C VAL A 51 17.24 -26.06 -10.09
N SER A 52 18.32 -26.06 -10.87
CA SER A 52 19.55 -25.33 -10.55
C SER A 52 19.25 -23.82 -10.47
N GLU A 53 18.91 -23.32 -9.29
CA GLU A 53 19.20 -21.94 -8.94
C GLU A 53 20.71 -21.81 -8.82
N ARG A 54 21.31 -21.10 -9.78
CA ARG A 54 22.75 -20.80 -9.83
C ARG A 54 23.19 -20.21 -8.50
N LEU A 55 23.99 -20.97 -7.77
CA LEU A 55 24.94 -20.46 -6.79
C LEU A 55 25.84 -19.43 -7.49
N LEU A 56 25.66 -18.15 -7.15
CA LEU A 56 26.65 -17.13 -7.48
C LEU A 56 27.89 -17.41 -6.62
N SER A 57 29.01 -17.69 -7.29
CA SER A 57 30.33 -17.83 -6.70
C SER A 57 30.81 -16.50 -6.09
N PRO A 58 31.61 -16.53 -5.00
CA PRO A 58 32.06 -15.33 -4.31
C PRO A 58 33.34 -14.79 -4.97
N THR A 59 33.22 -13.76 -5.81
CA THR A 59 34.38 -12.94 -6.20
C THR A 59 33.96 -11.50 -6.53
N SER A 60 34.68 -10.57 -5.89
CA SER A 60 34.85 -9.13 -6.14
C SER A 60 33.65 -8.16 -5.95
N THR A 61 33.66 -7.56 -4.76
CA THR A 61 33.55 -6.12 -4.46
C THR A 61 32.35 -5.29 -4.97
N THR A 62 31.72 -4.64 -3.98
CA THR A 62 30.97 -3.36 -4.01
C THR A 62 29.54 -3.39 -4.54
N GLY A 63 28.59 -3.21 -3.61
CA GLY A 63 27.21 -2.84 -3.89
C GLY A 63 26.21 -3.79 -3.23
N CYS A 64 25.44 -3.26 -2.28
CA CYS A 64 24.29 -3.94 -1.67
C CYS A 64 23.16 -4.06 -2.72
N ILE A 65 23.34 -4.96 -3.69
CA ILE A 65 22.41 -5.16 -4.81
C ILE A 65 21.23 -5.97 -4.29
N GLY A 66 20.07 -5.31 -4.12
CA GLY A 66 18.79 -6.00 -3.91
C GLY A 66 17.89 -5.46 -2.80
N LEU A 67 18.15 -4.29 -2.22
CA LEU A 67 17.24 -3.70 -1.24
C LEU A 67 16.02 -3.06 -1.94
N SER A 68 14.95 -3.83 -2.10
CA SER A 68 13.62 -3.28 -2.36
C SER A 68 13.15 -2.59 -1.08
N PHE A 69 13.27 -1.26 -1.01
CA PHE A 69 12.89 -0.47 0.16
C PHE A 69 11.36 -0.49 0.32
N SER A 70 10.81 -1.53 0.94
CA SER A 70 9.37 -1.74 1.03
C SER A 70 8.95 -2.31 2.39
N PRO A 71 8.02 -1.65 3.13
CA PRO A 71 7.33 -0.40 2.80
C PRO A 71 7.98 0.84 3.44
N ALA A 72 8.39 1.80 2.61
CA ALA A 72 8.94 3.09 3.03
C ALA A 72 7.95 3.95 3.86
N TRP A 73 6.64 3.67 3.77
CA TRP A 73 5.59 4.42 4.46
C TRP A 73 5.66 4.33 5.99
N SER A 74 6.09 3.21 6.56
CA SER A 74 6.12 3.02 8.02
C SER A 74 7.11 3.97 8.68
N VAL A 75 8.27 4.16 8.04
CA VAL A 75 9.29 5.10 8.50
C VAL A 75 8.83 6.56 8.30
N ALA A 76 8.09 6.85 7.22
CA ALA A 76 7.51 8.18 7.01
C ALA A 76 6.50 8.56 8.12
N LEU A 77 5.68 7.61 8.56
CA LEU A 77 4.63 7.82 9.55
C LEU A 77 5.17 7.87 10.99
N PHE A 78 5.99 6.89 11.36
CA PHE A 78 6.45 6.67 12.74
C PHE A 78 7.86 7.21 13.01
N GLY A 79 8.66 7.46 11.96
CA GLY A 79 10.05 7.90 12.10
C GLY A 79 10.87 6.90 12.91
N GLU A 80 11.59 7.41 13.92
CA GLU A 80 12.45 6.61 14.78
C GLU A 80 11.68 5.57 15.62
N ASP A 81 10.39 5.81 15.87
CA ASP A 81 9.53 4.91 16.66
C ASP A 81 8.98 3.73 15.81
N CYS A 82 9.39 3.62 14.53
CA CYS A 82 8.94 2.58 13.60
C CYS A 82 9.35 1.17 14.04
N PHE A 83 10.49 1.03 14.74
CA PHE A 83 11.06 -0.26 15.12
C PHE A 83 11.04 -0.45 16.63
N GLY A 84 10.58 -1.61 17.10
CA GLY A 84 10.58 -1.94 18.53
C GLY A 84 11.98 -2.15 19.08
N GLN A 85 12.16 -1.91 20.37
CA GLN A 85 13.45 -2.06 21.07
C GLN A 85 14.07 -3.46 20.87
N GLU A 86 13.25 -4.51 20.87
CA GLU A 86 13.69 -5.89 20.62
C GLU A 86 14.36 -6.08 19.24
N VAL A 87 13.84 -5.39 18.20
CA VAL A 87 14.37 -5.43 16.83
C VAL A 87 15.73 -4.75 16.79
N ILE A 88 15.84 -3.59 17.43
CA ILE A 88 17.07 -2.81 17.51
C ILE A 88 18.15 -3.60 18.26
N GLU A 89 17.83 -4.15 19.43
CA GLU A 89 18.76 -4.96 20.22
C GLU A 89 19.21 -6.22 19.48
N TYR A 90 18.29 -6.90 18.80
CA TYR A 90 18.62 -8.05 17.98
C TYR A 90 19.58 -7.67 16.85
N ALA A 91 19.31 -6.60 16.11
CA ALA A 91 20.16 -6.11 15.02
C ALA A 91 21.56 -5.69 15.50
N LEU A 92 21.67 -5.08 16.68
CA LEU A 92 22.96 -4.76 17.29
C LEU A 92 23.75 -6.02 17.65
N ASN A 93 23.06 -7.08 18.08
CA ASN A 93 23.66 -8.33 18.53
C ASN A 93 24.03 -9.33 17.41
N LEU A 94 23.61 -9.08 16.17
CA LEU A 94 23.98 -9.90 15.00
C LEU A 94 25.50 -9.92 14.76
N GLY A 95 26.02 -11.05 14.31
CA GLY A 95 27.43 -11.27 13.98
C GLY A 95 28.43 -11.07 15.14
N LYS A 96 28.01 -11.14 16.41
CA LYS A 96 28.94 -11.13 17.55
C LYS A 96 30.04 -12.20 17.48
N HIS A 97 29.80 -13.26 16.73
CA HIS A 97 30.75 -14.37 16.55
C HIS A 97 31.89 -14.08 15.56
N THR A 98 31.80 -13.00 14.77
CA THR A 98 32.76 -12.66 13.70
C THR A 98 33.67 -11.46 14.00
N GLY A 99 33.49 -10.78 15.15
CA GLY A 99 34.28 -9.60 15.52
C GLY A 99 33.94 -8.37 14.67
N SER A 100 33.22 -7.39 15.25
CA SER A 100 32.69 -6.19 14.56
C SER A 100 32.19 -6.44 13.13
N PRO A 101 31.15 -7.27 12.94
CA PRO A 101 30.61 -7.59 11.62
C PRO A 101 30.14 -6.33 10.89
N GLY A 102 30.57 -6.16 9.64
CA GLY A 102 30.03 -5.13 8.75
C GLY A 102 28.53 -5.31 8.54
N LEU A 103 27.83 -4.22 8.20
CA LEU A 103 26.37 -4.22 8.06
C LEU A 103 25.89 -5.22 7.00
N GLU A 104 26.67 -5.40 5.92
CA GLU A 104 26.41 -6.38 4.86
C GLU A 104 26.34 -7.82 5.40
N VAL A 105 27.25 -8.20 6.31
CA VAL A 105 27.25 -9.53 6.93
C VAL A 105 25.99 -9.73 7.76
N LYS A 106 25.54 -8.70 8.49
CA LYS A 106 24.31 -8.75 9.27
C LYS A 106 23.07 -8.92 8.37
N VAL A 107 23.03 -8.22 7.24
CA VAL A 107 21.94 -8.36 6.25
C VAL A 107 21.91 -9.77 5.68
N GLN A 108 23.07 -10.33 5.30
CA GLN A 108 23.16 -11.70 4.78
C GLN A 108 22.76 -12.75 5.84
N GLU A 109 23.17 -12.57 7.09
CA GLU A 109 22.81 -13.46 8.21
C GLU A 109 21.28 -13.49 8.42
N VAL A 110 20.64 -12.32 8.49
CA VAL A 110 19.17 -12.22 8.63
C VAL A 110 18.45 -12.79 7.42
N GLN A 111 18.95 -12.53 6.22
CA GLN A 111 18.38 -13.05 4.99
C GLN A 111 18.43 -14.59 4.96
N GLN A 112 19.53 -15.20 5.41
CA GLN A 112 19.64 -16.65 5.52
C GLN A 112 18.64 -17.23 6.53
N GLN A 113 18.53 -16.61 7.71
CA GLN A 113 17.54 -17.03 8.73
C GLN A 113 16.11 -16.91 8.22
N LEU A 114 15.79 -15.82 7.51
CA LEU A 114 14.46 -15.59 6.95
C LEU A 114 14.09 -16.67 5.92
N VAL A 115 15.03 -17.10 5.07
CA VAL A 115 14.82 -18.19 4.10
C VAL A 115 14.55 -19.52 4.80
N ILE A 116 15.33 -19.85 5.84
CA ILE A 116 15.16 -21.09 6.61
C ILE A 116 13.80 -21.11 7.31
N GLU A 117 13.46 -20.05 8.03
CA GLU A 117 12.20 -20.00 8.80
C GLU A 117 10.97 -19.92 7.89
N THR A 118 11.06 -19.24 6.74
CA THR A 118 10.00 -19.25 5.73
C THR A 118 9.79 -20.65 5.16
N ARG A 119 10.88 -21.41 4.91
CA ARG A 119 10.78 -22.80 4.45
C ARG A 119 10.16 -23.69 5.54
N ASN A 120 10.52 -23.50 6.80
CA ASN A 120 9.94 -24.23 7.93
C ASN A 120 8.44 -23.91 8.07
N LEU A 121 8.04 -22.64 7.98
CA LEU A 121 6.65 -22.21 8.01
C LEU A 121 5.82 -22.88 6.90
N LYS A 122 6.35 -22.94 5.68
CA LYS A 122 5.72 -23.63 4.54
C LYS A 122 5.55 -25.13 4.82
N LYS A 123 6.58 -25.80 5.34
CA LYS A 123 6.55 -27.23 5.70
C LYS A 123 5.49 -27.49 6.77
N THR A 124 5.51 -26.76 7.88
CA THR A 124 4.56 -26.90 8.99
C THR A 124 3.12 -26.63 8.53
N ARG A 125 2.88 -25.63 7.68
CA ARG A 125 1.56 -25.38 7.08
C ARG A 125 1.08 -26.55 6.22
N SER A 126 1.94 -27.09 5.36
CA SER A 126 1.57 -28.22 4.51
C SER A 126 1.19 -29.46 5.35
N PHE A 127 1.90 -29.67 6.46
CA PHE A 127 1.58 -30.74 7.42
C PHE A 127 0.26 -30.46 8.15
N TYR A 128 0.03 -29.23 8.60
CA TYR A 128 -1.23 -28.79 9.20
C TYR A 128 -2.43 -29.09 8.30
N GLN A 129 -2.36 -28.68 7.04
CA GLN A 129 -3.44 -28.89 6.05
C GLN A 129 -3.67 -30.38 5.79
N LYS A 130 -2.60 -31.17 5.63
CA LYS A 130 -2.71 -32.64 5.48
C LYS A 130 -3.41 -33.27 6.68
N LEU A 131 -3.07 -32.84 7.90
CA LEU A 131 -3.64 -33.41 9.12
C LEU A 131 -5.08 -32.94 9.37
N LYS A 132 -5.41 -31.67 9.05
CA LYS A 132 -6.77 -31.12 9.07
C LYS A 132 -7.68 -31.89 8.10
N ASN A 133 -7.24 -32.06 6.85
CA ASN A 133 -7.99 -32.82 5.83
C ASN A 133 -8.17 -34.30 6.22
N GLN A 134 -7.17 -34.92 6.88
CA GLN A 134 -7.31 -36.27 7.42
C GLN A 134 -8.31 -36.35 8.58
N GLN A 135 -8.36 -35.31 9.42
CA GLN A 135 -9.29 -35.24 10.54
C GLN A 135 -10.75 -35.15 10.06
N GLU A 136 -11.00 -34.29 9.07
CA GLU A 136 -12.31 -34.12 8.45
C GLU A 136 -12.79 -35.39 7.72
N ARG A 137 -11.87 -36.13 7.07
CA ARG A 137 -12.20 -37.35 6.33
C ARG A 137 -12.34 -38.61 7.20
N LYS A 138 -11.62 -38.72 8.32
CA LYS A 138 -11.50 -39.98 9.09
C LYS A 138 -11.98 -39.90 10.55
N ASN A 139 -12.48 -38.76 11.03
CA ASN A 139 -12.95 -38.56 12.42
C ASN A 139 -12.01 -39.22 13.46
N LYS A 140 -10.69 -38.98 13.35
CA LYS A 140 -9.70 -39.63 14.22
C LYS A 140 -9.79 -39.10 15.66
N GLY A 141 -9.37 -39.95 16.61
CA GLY A 141 -9.54 -39.77 18.06
C GLY A 141 -8.89 -38.50 18.67
N PRO A 142 -9.08 -38.25 19.98
CA PRO A 142 -8.73 -36.99 20.66
C PRO A 142 -7.25 -36.58 20.54
N GLU A 143 -6.34 -37.52 20.33
CA GLU A 143 -4.90 -37.26 20.13
C GLU A 143 -4.61 -36.43 18.87
N SER A 144 -5.37 -36.66 17.79
CA SER A 144 -5.23 -35.89 16.54
C SER A 144 -5.67 -34.43 16.70
N LYS A 145 -6.70 -34.17 17.52
CA LYS A 145 -7.16 -32.81 17.86
C LYS A 145 -6.12 -32.06 18.71
N LEU A 146 -5.48 -32.76 19.66
CA LEU A 146 -4.39 -32.20 20.46
C LEU A 146 -3.15 -31.90 19.59
N MET A 147 -2.84 -32.76 18.63
CA MET A 147 -1.76 -32.50 17.67
C MET A 147 -2.07 -31.28 16.78
N LEU A 148 -3.32 -31.11 16.32
CA LEU A 148 -3.74 -29.93 15.55
C LEU A 148 -3.61 -28.63 16.35
N SER A 149 -4.00 -28.62 17.62
CA SER A 149 -3.89 -27.42 18.45
C SER A 149 -2.43 -27.03 18.73
N LYS A 150 -1.56 -28.01 19.02
CA LYS A 150 -0.12 -27.79 19.16
C LYS A 150 0.53 -27.32 17.87
N LEU A 151 0.11 -27.85 16.72
CA LEU A 151 0.66 -27.45 15.44
C LEU A 151 0.16 -26.06 15.01
N LYS A 152 -1.09 -25.69 15.38
CA LYS A 152 -1.62 -24.33 15.21
C LYS A 152 -0.79 -23.33 16.02
N SER A 153 -0.44 -23.63 17.27
CA SER A 153 0.41 -22.74 18.07
C SER A 153 1.82 -22.61 17.49
N GLN A 154 2.43 -23.72 17.05
CA GLN A 154 3.74 -23.69 16.37
C GLN A 154 3.69 -22.86 15.08
N LEU A 155 2.61 -22.97 14.30
CA LEU A 155 2.47 -22.19 13.08
C LEU A 155 2.40 -20.69 13.38
N GLU A 156 1.69 -20.28 14.43
CA GLU A 156 1.61 -18.88 14.84
C GLU A 156 2.93 -18.35 15.40
N GLU A 157 3.68 -19.18 16.13
CA GLU A 157 5.03 -18.86 16.58
C GLU A 157 5.99 -18.65 15.40
N LEU A 158 5.99 -19.56 14.42
CA LEU A 158 6.80 -19.42 13.21
C LEU A 158 6.38 -18.19 12.39
N ARG A 159 5.08 -17.88 12.27
CA ARG A 159 4.60 -16.65 11.62
C ARG A 159 5.16 -15.41 12.32
N SER A 160 5.09 -15.39 13.65
CA SER A 160 5.59 -14.27 14.46
C SER A 160 7.10 -14.12 14.31
N LYS A 161 7.85 -15.22 14.27
CA LYS A 161 9.31 -15.22 14.05
C LYS A 161 9.68 -14.70 12.66
N VAL A 162 8.98 -15.14 11.61
CA VAL A 162 9.20 -14.65 10.24
C VAL A 162 8.89 -13.15 10.16
N ALA A 163 7.78 -12.69 10.74
CA ALA A 163 7.43 -11.27 10.78
C ALA A 163 8.48 -10.43 11.55
N PHE A 164 9.01 -10.97 12.65
CA PHE A 164 10.08 -10.32 13.41
C PHE A 164 11.37 -10.20 12.59
N LEU A 165 11.82 -11.28 11.93
CA LEU A 165 13.01 -11.26 11.09
C LEU A 165 12.86 -10.32 9.89
N ASP A 166 11.67 -10.24 9.30
CA ASP A 166 11.36 -9.26 8.25
C ASP A 166 11.46 -7.81 8.76
N CYS A 167 11.00 -7.56 10.00
CA CYS A 167 11.16 -6.26 10.65
C CYS A 167 12.64 -5.91 10.91
N VAL A 168 13.45 -6.88 11.34
CA VAL A 168 14.91 -6.72 11.50
C VAL A 168 15.57 -6.41 10.16
N LYS A 169 15.19 -7.12 9.10
CA LYS A 169 15.70 -6.87 7.74
C LYS A 169 15.42 -5.42 7.33
N LYS A 170 14.17 -4.95 7.46
CA LYS A 170 13.77 -3.57 7.16
C LYS A 170 14.57 -2.54 7.97
N TYR A 171 14.83 -2.82 9.25
CA TYR A 171 15.67 -1.96 10.08
C TYR A 171 17.11 -1.89 9.56
N LEU A 172 17.70 -3.03 9.18
CA LEU A 172 19.04 -3.07 8.58
C LEU A 172 19.11 -2.33 7.24
N GLU A 173 18.04 -2.38 6.43
CA GLU A 173 17.94 -1.61 5.18
C GLU A 173 17.98 -0.10 5.43
N VAL A 174 17.27 0.37 6.45
CA VAL A 174 17.34 1.78 6.90
C VAL A 174 18.76 2.15 7.33
N LEU A 175 19.43 1.28 8.10
CA LEU A 175 20.82 1.49 8.50
C LEU A 175 21.79 1.48 7.31
N CYS A 176 21.51 0.71 6.25
CA CYS A 176 22.35 0.66 5.04
C CYS A 176 22.34 2.00 4.31
N VAL A 177 21.19 2.69 4.30
CA VAL A 177 21.13 4.06 3.77
C VAL A 177 21.86 5.00 4.73
N ASP A 178 21.58 4.92 6.04
CA ASP A 178 22.14 5.83 7.05
C ASP A 178 23.65 5.73 7.27
N GLN A 179 24.30 4.63 6.90
CA GLN A 179 25.76 4.52 6.94
C GLN A 179 26.48 5.59 6.08
N TRP A 180 25.81 6.10 5.05
CA TRP A 180 26.32 7.14 4.14
C TRP A 180 25.89 8.56 4.51
N GLY A 181 25.32 8.76 5.70
CA GLY A 181 24.89 10.09 6.15
C GLY A 181 26.05 10.98 6.60
N LEU A 182 25.92 12.29 6.34
CA LEU A 182 26.85 13.34 6.74
C LEU A 182 26.48 13.96 8.09
N GLU A 183 27.47 14.55 8.74
CA GLU A 183 27.24 15.40 9.90
C GLU A 183 26.39 16.63 9.55
N VAL A 184 25.45 16.96 10.42
CA VAL A 184 24.47 18.04 10.19
C VAL A 184 25.15 19.41 9.98
N SER A 185 26.32 19.63 10.57
CA SER A 185 27.08 20.88 10.42
C SER A 185 27.70 21.07 9.03
N LEU A 186 27.83 20.01 8.22
CA LEU A 186 28.36 20.09 6.86
C LEU A 186 27.28 20.44 5.83
N LEU A 187 26.00 20.27 6.19
CA LEU A 187 24.87 20.40 5.27
C LEU A 187 24.68 21.82 4.71
N PRO A 188 24.88 22.92 5.47
CA PRO A 188 24.78 24.26 4.88
C PRO A 188 25.80 24.52 3.79
N SER A 189 27.02 24.01 3.97
CA SER A 189 28.08 24.07 2.94
C SER A 189 27.71 23.19 1.73
N LEU A 190 27.17 21.99 1.96
CA LEU A 190 26.66 21.12 0.91
C LEU A 190 25.53 21.79 0.10
N ALA A 191 24.60 22.48 0.76
CA ALA A 191 23.45 23.12 0.11
C ALA A 191 23.86 24.13 -0.97
N VAL A 192 24.95 24.87 -0.74
CA VAL A 192 25.46 25.92 -1.63
C VAL A 192 26.48 25.38 -2.64
N CYS A 193 27.07 24.22 -2.37
CA CYS A 193 28.08 23.59 -3.20
C CYS A 193 27.52 23.18 -4.58
N GLY A 194 28.09 23.73 -5.66
CA GLY A 194 27.77 23.35 -7.04
C GLY A 194 28.58 22.15 -7.53
N CYS A 195 28.43 21.80 -8.82
CA CYS A 195 29.10 20.64 -9.44
C CYS A 195 30.64 20.80 -9.60
N HIS A 196 31.24 21.94 -9.19
CA HIS A 196 32.63 22.31 -9.53
C HIS A 196 33.67 22.17 -8.41
N SER A 197 33.28 22.11 -7.14
CA SER A 197 34.23 21.97 -6.02
C SER A 197 33.55 21.54 -4.73
N LEU A 198 33.88 20.36 -4.21
CA LEU A 198 33.36 19.83 -2.95
C LEU A 198 34.28 20.25 -1.78
N ASN A 199 34.09 21.47 -1.25
CA ASN A 199 34.81 21.96 -0.07
C ASN A 199 33.83 22.13 1.09
N LEU A 200 33.65 21.07 1.88
CA LEU A 200 32.72 21.06 3.00
C LEU A 200 33.32 21.73 4.22
N GLN A 201 32.63 22.74 4.72
CA GLN A 201 33.01 23.44 5.95
C GLN A 201 31.88 23.36 6.97
N SER A 202 32.24 22.99 8.20
CA SER A 202 31.31 22.96 9.33
C SER A 202 30.78 24.37 9.60
N THR A 203 29.49 24.58 9.35
CA THR A 203 28.83 25.89 9.51
C THR A 203 27.46 25.68 10.15
N GLU A 204 27.11 26.51 11.13
CA GLU A 204 25.74 26.59 11.64
C GLU A 204 25.07 27.85 11.07
N ASP A 205 24.56 27.76 9.84
CA ASP A 205 23.81 28.85 9.22
C ASP A 205 22.29 28.63 9.42
N PRO A 206 21.65 29.38 10.35
CA PRO A 206 20.23 29.24 10.62
C PRO A 206 19.33 29.70 9.46
N SER A 207 19.89 30.42 8.47
CA SER A 207 19.16 30.80 7.25
C SER A 207 18.99 29.62 6.29
N VAL A 208 19.89 28.63 6.34
CA VAL A 208 19.83 27.41 5.52
C VAL A 208 19.04 26.31 6.22
N LEU A 209 19.36 26.01 7.49
CA LEU A 209 18.67 25.01 8.30
C LEU A 209 18.55 25.48 9.75
N SER A 210 17.34 25.44 10.29
CA SER A 210 17.05 25.79 11.68
C SER A 210 16.49 24.61 12.44
N PHE A 211 17.06 24.36 13.62
CA PHE A 211 16.73 23.24 14.48
C PHE A 211 16.13 23.72 15.79
N GLY A 212 15.14 22.97 16.27
CA GLY A 212 14.54 23.16 17.59
C GLY A 212 14.77 21.92 18.45
N THR A 213 14.65 22.08 19.76
CA THR A 213 14.68 20.96 20.70
C THR A 213 13.26 20.46 20.94
N SER A 214 13.03 19.19 20.66
CA SER A 214 11.76 18.51 20.98
C SER A 214 12.09 17.20 21.68
N LYS A 215 11.51 16.99 22.88
CA LYS A 215 11.79 15.82 23.74
C LYS A 215 13.30 15.56 23.97
N GLY A 216 14.09 16.62 24.08
CA GLY A 216 15.55 16.54 24.28
C GLY A 216 16.38 16.21 23.03
N LYS A 217 15.75 16.00 21.86
CA LYS A 217 16.42 15.77 20.57
C LYS A 217 16.42 17.03 19.71
N ARG A 218 17.49 17.24 18.94
CA ARG A 218 17.62 18.31 17.95
C ARG A 218 16.84 17.90 16.70
N THR A 219 15.76 18.61 16.38
CA THR A 219 14.83 18.28 15.29
C THR A 219 14.76 19.44 14.30
N LEU A 220 14.74 19.14 13.00
CA LEU A 220 14.61 20.15 11.96
C LEU A 220 13.25 20.84 12.04
N GLN A 221 13.26 22.19 12.10
CA GLN A 221 12.06 23.01 12.19
C GLN A 221 11.79 23.77 10.90
N THR A 222 12.81 24.41 10.34
CA THR A 222 12.69 25.16 9.08
C THR A 222 13.95 25.08 8.24
N GLY A 223 13.86 25.35 6.94
CA GLY A 223 15.02 25.44 6.06
C GLY A 223 14.74 26.17 4.75
N SER A 224 15.79 26.62 4.08
CA SER A 224 15.72 27.05 2.68
C SER A 224 15.48 25.84 1.77
N PRO A 225 14.98 26.00 0.53
CA PRO A 225 14.79 24.88 -0.40
C PRO A 225 16.04 24.01 -0.57
N LEU A 226 17.20 24.64 -0.78
CA LEU A 226 18.49 23.95 -0.92
C LEU A 226 18.94 23.31 0.41
N GLY A 227 18.66 23.96 1.54
CA GLY A 227 18.94 23.38 2.86
C GLY A 227 18.14 22.10 3.10
N LEU A 228 16.85 22.11 2.78
CA LEU A 228 15.99 20.92 2.88
C LEU A 228 16.48 19.80 1.94
N MET A 229 16.87 20.12 0.71
CA MET A 229 17.48 19.13 -0.19
C MET A 229 18.79 18.58 0.38
N ALA A 230 19.65 19.42 0.97
CA ALA A 230 20.89 18.99 1.59
C ALA A 230 20.63 18.06 2.80
N TYR A 231 19.53 18.25 3.53
CA TYR A 231 19.18 17.38 4.66
C TYR A 231 18.86 15.94 4.25
N LEU A 232 18.61 15.64 2.97
CA LEU A 232 18.56 14.26 2.46
C LEU A 232 19.89 13.49 2.67
N TYR A 233 20.99 14.22 2.77
CA TYR A 233 22.33 13.69 3.04
C TYR A 233 22.69 13.64 4.52
N ALA A 234 21.79 14.06 5.43
CA ALA A 234 22.07 14.02 6.86
C ALA A 234 22.17 12.57 7.37
N ARG A 235 23.02 12.36 8.39
CA ARG A 235 22.97 11.17 9.23
C ARG A 235 21.57 11.02 9.83
N ASN A 236 21.08 9.78 9.90
CA ASN A 236 19.75 9.42 10.38
C ASN A 236 18.57 9.94 9.53
N ALA A 237 18.80 10.55 8.37
CA ALA A 237 17.69 11.03 7.52
C ALA A 237 16.76 9.88 7.09
N ALA A 238 17.28 8.67 6.90
CA ALA A 238 16.43 7.51 6.61
C ALA A 238 15.67 7.08 7.88
N ALA A 239 16.34 6.89 9.01
CA ALA A 239 15.73 6.46 10.27
C ALA A 239 14.69 7.45 10.84
N GLU A 240 14.88 8.75 10.64
CA GLU A 240 13.90 9.79 11.01
C GLU A 240 12.68 9.82 10.07
N GLY A 241 12.70 9.04 8.98
CA GLY A 241 11.70 9.08 7.91
C GLY A 241 11.77 10.34 7.05
N TYR A 242 12.85 11.11 7.15
CA TYR A 242 12.99 12.38 6.46
C TYR A 242 12.95 12.20 4.95
N ILE A 243 13.65 11.20 4.41
CA ILE A 243 13.73 10.94 2.96
C ILE A 243 12.33 10.78 2.38
N GLN A 244 11.51 9.89 2.94
CA GLN A 244 10.15 9.65 2.45
C GLN A 244 9.24 10.86 2.67
N GLN A 245 9.34 11.51 3.84
CA GLN A 245 8.58 12.72 4.13
C GLN A 245 8.90 13.84 3.12
N PHE A 246 10.17 13.97 2.73
CA PHE A 246 10.64 14.90 1.72
C PHE A 246 10.10 14.51 0.34
N LEU A 247 10.24 13.26 -0.08
CA LEU A 247 9.76 12.78 -1.39
C LEU A 247 8.25 12.97 -1.57
N TYR A 248 7.46 12.87 -0.50
CA TYR A 248 6.04 13.19 -0.56
C TYR A 248 5.78 14.70 -0.68
N THR A 249 6.57 15.58 -0.06
CA THR A 249 6.19 17.00 0.12
C THR A 249 7.08 18.03 -0.55
N TYR A 250 8.17 17.65 -1.22
CA TYR A 250 9.09 18.61 -1.85
C TYR A 250 8.41 19.49 -2.91
N ARG A 251 7.34 18.99 -3.54
CA ARG A 251 6.52 19.69 -4.55
C ARG A 251 5.85 20.97 -4.05
N PHE A 252 5.87 21.24 -2.74
CA PHE A 252 5.46 22.52 -2.19
C PHE A 252 6.50 23.64 -2.39
N PHE A 253 7.77 23.30 -2.64
CA PHE A 253 8.87 24.27 -2.70
C PHE A 253 9.95 24.01 -3.75
N CYS A 254 9.89 22.88 -4.46
CA CYS A 254 10.84 22.46 -5.48
C CYS A 254 10.15 21.63 -6.58
N THR A 255 10.65 21.69 -7.81
CA THR A 255 10.24 20.86 -8.95
C THR A 255 11.07 19.56 -9.03
N PRO A 256 10.54 18.49 -9.65
CA PRO A 256 11.32 17.26 -9.88
C PRO A 256 12.65 17.54 -10.58
N GLU A 257 12.68 18.43 -11.58
CA GLU A 257 13.88 18.77 -12.34
C GLU A 257 14.94 19.44 -11.46
N GLN A 258 14.52 20.34 -10.57
CA GLN A 258 15.43 20.98 -9.61
C GLN A 258 16.00 19.98 -8.59
N LEU A 259 15.19 19.03 -8.12
CA LEU A 259 15.65 17.98 -7.22
C LEU A 259 16.65 17.05 -7.93
N LEU A 260 16.34 16.63 -9.16
CA LEU A 260 17.24 15.80 -9.96
C LEU A 260 18.57 16.50 -10.20
N GLN A 261 18.55 17.76 -10.64
CA GLN A 261 19.77 18.53 -10.85
C GLN A 261 20.60 18.65 -9.56
N PHE A 262 19.94 18.89 -8.42
CA PHE A 262 20.64 18.96 -7.13
C PHE A 262 21.37 17.65 -6.82
N ILE A 263 20.72 16.49 -7.01
CA ILE A 263 21.33 15.18 -6.77
C ILE A 263 22.47 14.90 -7.76
N MET A 264 22.26 15.19 -9.05
CA MET A 264 23.28 15.04 -10.10
C MET A 264 24.53 15.87 -9.79
N ASP A 265 24.36 17.14 -9.40
CA ASP A 265 25.49 18.02 -9.06
C ASP A 265 26.31 17.46 -7.90
N LYS A 266 25.65 16.88 -6.89
CA LYS A 266 26.33 16.26 -5.74
C LYS A 266 27.06 14.98 -6.11
N PHE A 267 26.42 14.13 -6.90
CA PHE A 267 27.07 12.94 -7.43
C PHE A 267 28.31 13.28 -8.25
N ILE A 268 28.20 14.20 -9.22
CA ILE A 268 29.31 14.60 -10.10
C ILE A 268 30.46 15.21 -9.28
N SER A 269 30.14 16.08 -8.33
CA SER A 269 31.16 16.67 -7.44
C SER A 269 31.91 15.63 -6.63
N ALA A 270 31.24 14.59 -6.14
CA ALA A 270 31.88 13.49 -5.42
C ALA A 270 32.70 12.61 -6.38
N ALA A 271 32.12 12.19 -7.51
CA ALA A 271 32.73 11.28 -8.48
C ALA A 271 34.07 11.80 -9.06
N ARG A 272 34.27 13.12 -9.11
CA ARG A 272 35.51 13.73 -9.60
C ARG A 272 36.77 13.41 -8.79
N GLU A 273 36.63 13.00 -7.53
CA GLU A 273 37.78 12.52 -6.74
C GLU A 273 38.33 11.17 -7.23
N GLY A 274 37.59 10.48 -8.09
CA GLY A 274 37.99 9.22 -8.70
C GLY A 274 37.92 8.03 -7.73
N PRO A 275 38.51 6.88 -8.09
CA PRO A 275 38.37 5.63 -7.33
C PRO A 275 39.08 5.62 -5.96
N ALA A 276 39.85 6.65 -5.62
CA ALA A 276 40.47 6.83 -4.30
C ALA A 276 39.57 7.64 -3.33
N MET A 277 38.30 7.82 -3.67
CA MET A 277 37.33 8.56 -2.88
C MET A 277 37.25 8.04 -1.44
N SER A 278 37.32 8.94 -0.47
CA SER A 278 37.23 8.57 0.95
C SER A 278 36.55 9.67 1.77
N GLY A 279 36.04 9.31 2.95
CA GLY A 279 35.39 10.26 3.84
C GLY A 279 34.06 10.76 3.31
N ASP A 280 33.86 12.08 3.26
CA ASP A 280 32.57 12.69 2.98
C ASP A 280 32.15 12.60 1.52
N SER A 281 33.10 12.61 0.58
CA SER A 281 32.81 12.43 -0.85
C SER A 281 32.24 11.05 -1.12
N GLN A 282 32.78 10.01 -0.47
CA GLN A 282 32.25 8.64 -0.58
C GLN A 282 30.82 8.54 -0.04
N ARG A 283 30.55 9.20 1.09
CA ARG A 283 29.21 9.29 1.66
C ARG A 283 28.22 9.97 0.71
N ILE A 284 28.61 11.11 0.12
CA ILE A 284 27.79 11.84 -0.85
C ILE A 284 27.53 10.99 -2.10
N PHE A 285 28.56 10.32 -2.61
CA PHE A 285 28.46 9.46 -3.79
C PHE A 285 27.40 8.37 -3.60
N HIS A 286 27.55 7.53 -2.57
CA HIS A 286 26.61 6.43 -2.34
C HIS A 286 25.23 6.93 -1.90
N ARG A 287 25.14 7.98 -1.08
CA ARG A 287 23.85 8.57 -0.71
C ARG A 287 23.10 9.13 -1.91
N SER A 288 23.79 9.70 -2.90
CA SER A 288 23.16 10.18 -4.14
C SER A 288 22.47 9.03 -4.89
N LEU A 289 23.13 7.87 -4.97
CA LEU A 289 22.59 6.67 -5.60
C LEU A 289 21.41 6.11 -4.81
N ASP A 290 21.50 6.03 -3.48
CA ASP A 290 20.39 5.62 -2.61
C ASP A 290 19.16 6.51 -2.81
N LEU A 291 19.36 7.83 -2.86
CA LEU A 291 18.27 8.80 -3.05
C LEU A 291 17.60 8.62 -4.41
N LEU A 292 18.36 8.39 -5.49
CA LEU A 292 17.80 8.11 -6.81
C LEU A 292 17.02 6.78 -6.81
N GLN A 293 17.56 5.74 -6.18
CA GLN A 293 16.89 4.45 -6.08
C GLN A 293 15.56 4.55 -5.32
N ILE A 294 15.56 5.19 -4.14
CA ILE A 294 14.36 5.39 -3.31
C ILE A 294 13.35 6.24 -4.08
N TRP A 295 13.78 7.33 -4.70
CA TRP A 295 12.89 8.21 -5.44
C TRP A 295 12.22 7.54 -6.64
N MET A 296 12.98 6.76 -7.42
CA MET A 296 12.46 5.97 -8.54
C MET A 296 11.59 4.80 -8.09
N THR A 297 11.78 4.27 -6.88
CA THR A 297 10.95 3.18 -6.35
C THR A 297 9.62 3.72 -5.83
N ASP A 298 9.67 4.77 -5.01
CA ASP A 298 8.50 5.30 -4.30
C ASP A 298 7.63 6.18 -5.22
N CYS A 299 8.24 7.09 -6.00
CA CYS A 299 7.50 8.09 -6.77
C CYS A 299 7.43 7.80 -8.28
N LYS A 300 7.67 6.55 -8.70
CA LYS A 300 7.73 6.18 -10.13
C LYS A 300 6.50 6.62 -10.93
N SER A 301 5.32 6.29 -10.42
CA SER A 301 4.04 6.53 -11.08
C SER A 301 3.69 8.02 -11.18
N VAL A 302 4.37 8.88 -10.43
CA VAL A 302 4.06 10.31 -10.32
C VAL A 302 5.09 11.19 -11.01
N ASP A 303 6.37 10.99 -10.75
CA ASP A 303 7.43 11.87 -11.27
C ASP A 303 8.05 11.35 -12.57
N PHE A 304 8.10 10.02 -12.75
CA PHE A 304 8.78 9.36 -13.85
C PHE A 304 7.79 8.85 -14.90
N ALA A 305 6.92 9.75 -15.38
CA ALA A 305 6.01 9.44 -16.48
C ALA A 305 6.81 9.04 -17.74
N PRO A 306 6.39 8.01 -18.49
CA PRO A 306 7.10 7.60 -19.70
C PRO A 306 7.23 8.77 -20.69
N LYS A 307 8.44 8.96 -21.23
CA LYS A 307 8.79 10.03 -22.19
C LYS A 307 8.73 11.46 -21.62
N SER A 308 8.94 11.63 -20.32
CA SER A 308 9.16 12.96 -19.73
C SER A 308 10.60 13.42 -19.92
N SER A 309 10.83 14.73 -19.99
CA SER A 309 12.18 15.32 -20.01
C SER A 309 13.02 14.94 -18.79
N LEU A 310 12.37 14.70 -17.64
CA LEU A 310 13.01 14.21 -16.42
C LEU A 310 13.62 12.82 -16.62
N VAL A 311 12.86 11.90 -17.25
CA VAL A 311 13.33 10.54 -17.56
C VAL A 311 14.48 10.58 -18.55
N ASP A 312 14.39 11.39 -19.62
CA ASP A 312 15.46 11.53 -20.61
C ASP A 312 16.75 12.08 -19.99
N THR A 313 16.62 13.06 -19.09
CA THR A 313 17.76 13.66 -18.37
C THR A 313 18.41 12.64 -17.44
N LEU A 314 17.62 11.89 -16.67
CA LEU A 314 18.11 10.86 -15.77
C LEU A 314 18.76 9.70 -16.53
N GLU A 315 18.16 9.24 -17.63
CA GLU A 315 18.72 8.21 -18.50
C GLU A 315 20.09 8.63 -19.06
N THR A 316 20.19 9.87 -19.56
CA THR A 316 21.45 10.41 -20.06
C THR A 316 22.50 10.41 -18.95
N PHE A 317 22.14 10.94 -17.78
CA PHE A 317 23.03 10.99 -16.62
C PHE A 317 23.52 9.62 -16.16
N LEU A 318 22.62 8.63 -16.07
CA LEU A 318 22.98 7.26 -15.67
C LEU A 318 23.98 6.64 -16.66
N ASN A 319 23.76 6.82 -17.96
CA ASN A 319 24.64 6.28 -19.00
C ASN A 319 26.00 6.99 -19.08
N THR A 320 26.05 8.31 -18.92
CA THR A 320 27.27 9.10 -19.15
C THR A 320 28.11 9.30 -17.89
N GLU A 321 27.49 9.45 -16.72
CA GLU A 321 28.20 9.82 -15.48
C GLU A 321 28.24 8.67 -14.46
N VAL A 322 27.18 7.85 -14.34
CA VAL A 322 27.09 6.84 -13.28
C VAL A 322 27.72 5.50 -13.69
N ILE A 323 27.24 4.87 -14.77
CA ILE A 323 27.72 3.55 -15.22
C ILE A 323 29.24 3.47 -15.41
N PRO A 324 29.93 4.51 -15.93
CA PRO A 324 31.39 4.46 -16.07
C PRO A 324 32.14 4.38 -14.73
N VAL A 325 31.51 4.78 -13.63
CA VAL A 325 32.12 4.88 -12.30
C VAL A 325 31.60 3.79 -11.35
N ASP A 326 30.33 3.39 -11.48
CA ASP A 326 29.69 2.37 -10.64
C ASP A 326 28.60 1.60 -11.40
N ASN A 327 28.70 0.28 -11.34
CA ASN A 327 27.80 -0.69 -11.95
C ASN A 327 26.37 -0.66 -11.38
N GLN A 328 26.13 0.00 -10.24
CA GLN A 328 24.78 0.30 -9.76
C GLN A 328 23.96 1.13 -10.76
N GLY A 329 24.61 1.90 -11.64
CA GLY A 329 23.93 2.62 -12.72
C GLY A 329 23.08 1.72 -13.61
N GLU A 330 23.53 0.49 -13.89
CA GLU A 330 22.76 -0.49 -14.67
C GLU A 330 21.50 -0.97 -13.93
N ALA A 331 21.60 -1.18 -12.62
CA ALA A 331 20.46 -1.56 -11.79
C ALA A 331 19.42 -0.44 -11.72
N LEU A 332 19.88 0.82 -11.60
CA LEU A 332 19.02 2.00 -11.62
C LEU A 332 18.30 2.16 -12.96
N LEU A 333 18.99 1.95 -14.09
CA LEU A 333 18.35 1.93 -15.41
C LEU A 333 17.29 0.82 -15.52
N ALA A 334 17.60 -0.38 -15.02
CA ALA A 334 16.62 -1.47 -15.00
C ALA A 334 15.36 -1.06 -14.20
N ILE A 335 15.53 -0.43 -13.03
CA ILE A 335 14.40 0.10 -12.23
C ILE A 335 13.61 1.13 -13.03
N LEU A 336 14.27 2.03 -13.76
CA LEU A 336 13.62 3.07 -14.56
C LEU A 336 12.74 2.47 -15.68
N TYR A 337 13.24 1.48 -16.43
CA TYR A 337 12.50 0.87 -17.55
C TYR A 337 11.49 -0.20 -17.16
N ASN A 338 11.70 -0.88 -16.04
CA ASN A 338 10.79 -1.91 -15.57
C ASN A 338 9.39 -1.31 -15.41
N HIS A 339 8.46 -1.60 -16.31
CA HIS A 339 7.08 -1.17 -16.10
C HIS A 339 6.63 -1.75 -14.76
N PRO A 340 5.83 -1.02 -13.96
CA PRO A 340 5.05 -1.64 -12.92
C PRO A 340 4.05 -2.56 -13.63
N ASN A 341 4.54 -3.72 -14.07
CA ASN A 341 3.69 -4.77 -14.54
C ASN A 341 2.76 -5.06 -13.38
N THR A 342 1.48 -5.21 -13.69
CA THR A 342 0.41 -5.77 -12.87
C THR A 342 0.70 -7.25 -12.56
N THR A 343 1.93 -7.52 -12.13
CA THR A 343 2.60 -8.78 -11.78
C THR A 343 3.29 -8.61 -10.42
N THR A 344 2.94 -7.56 -9.67
CA THR A 344 3.06 -7.54 -8.20
C THR A 344 2.07 -8.50 -7.53
N LEU A 345 1.23 -9.22 -8.28
CA LEU A 345 0.45 -10.33 -7.72
C LEU A 345 1.30 -11.59 -7.42
N SER A 346 2.54 -11.71 -7.93
CA SER A 346 3.37 -12.93 -7.71
C SER A 346 4.74 -12.71 -7.09
N GLN A 347 5.22 -11.47 -6.94
CA GLN A 347 6.52 -11.18 -6.30
C GLN A 347 6.42 -10.27 -5.07
N VAL A 348 5.26 -9.65 -4.80
CA VAL A 348 4.98 -8.98 -3.51
C VAL A 348 4.50 -9.97 -2.44
N THR A 349 4.55 -11.28 -2.73
CA THR A 349 4.46 -12.35 -1.73
C THR A 349 5.75 -12.46 -0.89
N GLY A 350 6.38 -11.33 -0.57
CA GLY A 350 7.35 -11.18 0.51
C GLY A 350 6.68 -10.80 1.85
N SER A 351 5.39 -10.44 1.85
CA SER A 351 4.55 -10.31 3.05
C SER A 351 3.48 -11.42 3.07
N LEU A 352 3.91 -12.63 3.46
CA LEU A 352 3.09 -13.85 3.46
C LEU A 352 2.25 -13.98 4.76
N ILE A 353 1.64 -12.87 5.20
CA ILE A 353 0.71 -12.82 6.34
C ILE A 353 -0.75 -12.62 5.86
N SER A 354 -0.94 -12.43 4.55
CA SER A 354 -2.09 -12.78 3.72
C SER A 354 -2.57 -14.24 3.81
N LEU A 355 -3.07 -14.73 4.94
CA LEU A 355 -3.57 -16.10 5.04
C LEU A 355 -4.91 -16.14 5.75
N ASP A 356 -5.93 -16.38 4.96
CA ASP A 356 -7.30 -16.63 5.38
C ASP A 356 -7.36 -17.41 6.69
N GLU A 357 -7.84 -16.72 7.71
CA GLU A 357 -8.55 -17.35 8.81
C GLU A 357 -9.93 -17.74 8.24
N GLU A 358 -10.04 -18.96 7.72
CA GLU A 358 -11.34 -19.62 7.79
C GLU A 358 -11.61 -19.91 9.27
N ASP A 359 -12.34 -18.99 9.90
CA ASP A 359 -12.90 -19.14 11.23
C ASP A 359 -14.17 -20.00 11.18
N ASP A 360 -14.41 -20.69 12.29
CA ASP A 360 -15.52 -21.60 12.54
C ASP A 360 -16.87 -20.92 12.26
N SER A 361 -17.52 -21.26 11.13
CA SER A 361 -18.97 -21.11 11.03
C SER A 361 -19.58 -22.22 10.19
N VAL A 362 -20.47 -22.97 10.84
CA VAL A 362 -21.23 -24.08 10.30
C VAL A 362 -22.12 -23.58 9.17
N CYS A 363 -21.84 -23.97 7.92
CA CYS A 363 -22.81 -23.95 6.85
C CYS A 363 -22.73 -25.23 6.02
N LEU A 364 -23.90 -25.85 5.86
CA LEU A 364 -24.11 -27.20 5.38
C LEU A 364 -23.65 -27.42 3.94
N HIS A 365 -23.06 -28.59 3.73
CA HIS A 365 -22.71 -29.16 2.43
C HIS A 365 -23.84 -29.10 1.41
N SER A 366 -23.48 -28.74 0.18
CA SER A 366 -24.05 -29.30 -1.04
C SER A 366 -22.89 -29.65 -1.97
N SER A 367 -22.91 -30.87 -2.48
CA SER A 367 -21.79 -31.68 -2.99
C SER A 367 -21.54 -31.56 -4.49
N ASN A 368 -20.26 -31.79 -4.86
CA ASN A 368 -19.70 -32.34 -6.12
C ASN A 368 -20.01 -31.57 -7.44
N GLU A 369 -19.07 -31.41 -8.36
CA GLU A 369 -18.05 -32.35 -8.82
C GLU A 369 -16.89 -31.63 -9.56
N ASP A 370 -15.69 -32.18 -9.45
CA ASP A 370 -14.44 -31.77 -10.09
C ASP A 370 -14.52 -31.76 -11.62
N LEU A 371 -13.74 -30.89 -12.26
CA LEU A 371 -12.69 -31.29 -13.22
C LEU A 371 -11.84 -30.09 -13.66
N SER A 372 -10.67 -30.01 -13.02
CA SER A 372 -9.50 -29.36 -13.59
C SER A 372 -8.91 -30.22 -14.71
N LYS A 373 -8.45 -29.60 -15.80
CA LYS A 373 -7.08 -29.78 -16.34
C LYS A 373 -6.80 -28.94 -17.59
N LYS A 374 -5.74 -28.14 -17.44
CA LYS A 374 -4.92 -27.46 -18.45
C LYS A 374 -4.52 -28.38 -19.61
N TRP A 375 -4.35 -27.81 -20.81
CA TRP A 375 -3.42 -28.36 -21.81
C TRP A 375 -2.72 -27.26 -22.63
N LYS A 376 -1.41 -27.44 -22.84
CA LYS A 376 -0.61 -26.82 -23.92
C LYS A 376 0.12 -27.93 -24.70
N ILE A 377 -0.37 -28.15 -25.94
CA ILE A 377 0.26 -28.40 -27.26
C ILE A 377 1.63 -29.13 -27.38
N SER A 378 1.65 -30.21 -28.20
CA SER A 378 2.50 -30.42 -29.41
C SER A 378 1.91 -31.61 -30.21
N ARG A 379 1.49 -31.52 -31.50
CA ARG A 379 2.13 -31.38 -32.83
C ARG A 379 2.40 -32.73 -33.56
N VAL A 380 1.76 -32.85 -34.74
CA VAL A 380 2.06 -33.63 -35.98
C VAL A 380 1.90 -35.17 -36.00
N VAL A 381 1.03 -35.66 -36.90
CA VAL A 381 1.29 -36.55 -38.08
C VAL A 381 -0.02 -37.26 -38.48
N GLU A 382 -0.41 -37.15 -39.77
CA GLU A 382 -1.60 -37.74 -40.43
C GLU A 382 -1.57 -39.27 -40.56
N PRO A 383 -2.74 -39.90 -40.80
CA PRO A 383 -2.93 -40.65 -42.06
C PRO A 383 -4.34 -40.51 -42.72
N PRO A 384 -4.53 -41.00 -43.98
CA PRO A 384 -5.51 -40.52 -44.96
C PRO A 384 -6.63 -41.57 -45.31
N PRO A 385 -7.30 -41.59 -46.49
CA PRO A 385 -8.64 -41.02 -46.75
C PRO A 385 -9.68 -41.99 -47.38
N SER A 386 -10.97 -41.61 -47.45
CA SER A 386 -11.92 -41.84 -48.59
C SER A 386 -13.37 -41.50 -48.17
N MET A 387 -14.02 -40.43 -48.63
CA MET A 387 -14.61 -40.07 -49.96
C MET A 387 -16.10 -40.42 -50.13
N SER A 388 -16.96 -39.38 -50.05
CA SER A 388 -18.11 -39.06 -50.97
C SER A 388 -18.96 -37.93 -50.34
N LYS A 389 -18.76 -36.64 -50.69
CA LYS A 389 -19.49 -35.79 -51.69
C LYS A 389 -21.03 -35.94 -51.60
N GLU A 390 -21.83 -34.91 -51.33
CA GLU A 390 -21.95 -33.62 -52.05
C GLU A 390 -22.56 -32.45 -51.22
N LYS A 391 -21.96 -31.24 -51.43
CA LYS A 391 -22.58 -29.89 -51.67
C LYS A 391 -23.46 -29.22 -50.57
N VAL A 392 -23.31 -27.94 -50.15
CA VAL A 392 -22.59 -26.72 -50.58
C VAL A 392 -22.44 -25.80 -49.34
N PHE A 393 -21.27 -25.23 -49.05
CA PHE A 393 -21.17 -23.94 -48.31
C PHE A 393 -19.95 -23.12 -48.78
N SER A 394 -20.18 -21.83 -49.00
CA SER A 394 -19.29 -20.88 -49.66
C SER A 394 -18.22 -20.30 -48.73
N ILE A 395 -17.07 -20.04 -49.33
CA ILE A 395 -15.76 -19.72 -48.76
C ILE A 395 -15.67 -18.24 -48.37
N ALA A 396 -15.61 -17.92 -47.06
CA ALA A 396 -15.20 -16.59 -46.58
C ALA A 396 -14.84 -16.55 -45.07
N ALA A 397 -13.99 -17.45 -44.56
CA ALA A 397 -13.51 -17.36 -43.16
C ALA A 397 -12.12 -17.97 -42.92
N ALA A 398 -11.17 -17.83 -43.84
CA ALA A 398 -9.86 -18.48 -43.70
C ALA A 398 -8.66 -17.60 -44.07
N LEU A 399 -8.68 -16.30 -43.74
CA LEU A 399 -7.45 -15.51 -43.69
C LEU A 399 -7.37 -14.68 -42.39
N PRO A 400 -6.25 -14.75 -41.65
CA PRO A 400 -6.01 -13.97 -40.44
C PRO A 400 -5.42 -12.59 -40.80
N ALA A 401 -5.86 -11.55 -40.11
CA ALA A 401 -5.33 -10.19 -40.22
C ALA A 401 -5.21 -9.52 -38.83
N PRO A 402 -4.30 -8.52 -38.69
CA PRO A 402 -3.44 -8.33 -37.51
C PRO A 402 -4.02 -7.37 -36.47
N CYS A 403 -3.57 -7.53 -35.22
CA CYS A 403 -3.88 -6.59 -34.14
C CYS A 403 -2.94 -5.37 -34.18
N TYR A 404 -3.46 -4.24 -34.66
CA TYR A 404 -2.99 -2.90 -34.30
C TYR A 404 -4.17 -2.14 -33.71
N GLY A 405 -4.02 -1.62 -32.49
CA GLY A 405 -5.04 -0.84 -31.82
C GLY A 405 -5.06 0.62 -32.29
N SER A 406 -6.26 1.18 -32.48
CA SER A 406 -6.58 2.59 -32.20
C SER A 406 -8.07 2.90 -32.46
N LEU A 407 -8.68 3.56 -31.47
CA LEU A 407 -9.73 4.59 -31.53
C LEU A 407 -11.06 4.37 -32.31
N MET A 408 -12.11 4.36 -31.50
CA MET A 408 -13.41 5.05 -31.66
C MET A 408 -14.45 4.53 -32.66
N HIS A 409 -15.68 4.57 -32.13
CA HIS A 409 -16.99 4.66 -32.78
C HIS A 409 -17.69 3.40 -33.30
N ASP A 410 -18.77 3.10 -32.58
CA ASP A 410 -20.09 2.68 -33.05
C ASP A 410 -20.40 1.22 -33.36
N PHE A 411 -21.67 0.92 -33.07
CA PHE A 411 -22.46 -0.31 -33.19
C PHE A 411 -22.31 -1.27 -32.00
N SER A 412 -23.37 -1.64 -31.27
CA SER A 412 -24.69 -2.02 -31.77
C SER A 412 -25.80 -1.89 -30.71
N ASN A 413 -26.70 -0.93 -30.93
CA ASN A 413 -27.88 -0.59 -30.12
C ASN A 413 -29.10 -1.50 -30.37
N THR A 414 -28.89 -2.77 -30.74
CA THR A 414 -30.00 -3.67 -31.15
C THR A 414 -30.02 -5.02 -30.45
N CYS A 415 -29.15 -5.24 -29.45
CA CYS A 415 -29.16 -6.45 -28.63
C CYS A 415 -28.93 -6.14 -27.13
N VAL A 416 -29.52 -5.04 -26.63
CA VAL A 416 -29.44 -4.63 -25.21
C VAL A 416 -30.83 -4.47 -24.56
N GLN A 417 -31.92 -4.64 -25.32
CA GLN A 417 -33.29 -4.49 -24.77
C GLN A 417 -33.78 -5.68 -23.93
N SER A 418 -33.05 -6.80 -23.83
CA SER A 418 -33.49 -7.98 -23.08
C SER A 418 -32.89 -8.14 -21.69
N GLU A 419 -31.96 -7.27 -21.26
CA GLU A 419 -31.36 -7.27 -19.93
C GLU A 419 -31.79 -6.07 -19.07
N GLU A 420 -33.05 -5.68 -19.18
CA GLU A 420 -33.72 -4.84 -18.18
C GLU A 420 -33.98 -5.67 -16.89
N ARG A 421 -32.91 -6.24 -16.33
CA ARG A 421 -32.93 -7.21 -15.22
C ARG A 421 -33.08 -6.50 -13.87
N LEU A 422 -34.34 -6.25 -13.51
CA LEU A 422 -34.89 -6.06 -12.16
C LEU A 422 -34.38 -4.85 -11.32
N PRO A 423 -35.28 -4.13 -10.61
CA PRO A 423 -34.91 -3.14 -9.58
C PRO A 423 -33.97 -3.72 -8.52
N PHE A 424 -33.10 -2.90 -7.92
CA PHE A 424 -32.16 -3.34 -6.87
C PHE A 424 -32.86 -3.96 -5.66
N SER A 425 -34.14 -3.61 -5.44
CA SER A 425 -35.02 -4.17 -4.42
C SER A 425 -35.46 -5.62 -4.67
N GLN A 426 -35.34 -6.13 -5.89
CA GLN A 426 -35.88 -7.45 -6.30
C GLN A 426 -34.81 -8.54 -6.45
N LYS A 427 -33.52 -8.24 -6.20
CA LYS A 427 -32.40 -9.20 -6.36
C LYS A 427 -32.05 -9.89 -5.03
N GLU A 428 -31.96 -11.22 -5.03
CA GLU A 428 -31.87 -12.10 -3.84
C GLU A 428 -30.53 -12.10 -3.07
N HIS A 429 -29.57 -11.23 -3.40
CA HIS A 429 -28.28 -11.24 -2.70
C HIS A 429 -28.42 -10.78 -1.24
N SER A 430 -27.59 -11.30 -0.34
CA SER A 430 -27.53 -10.80 1.05
C SER A 430 -26.88 -9.41 1.10
N ALA A 431 -27.24 -8.59 2.10
CA ALA A 431 -26.59 -7.29 2.31
C ALA A 431 -25.08 -7.42 2.57
N LEU A 432 -24.66 -8.51 3.23
CA LEU A 432 -23.26 -8.83 3.48
C LEU A 432 -22.50 -9.10 2.18
N HIS A 433 -23.04 -9.95 1.28
CA HIS A 433 -22.38 -10.27 0.01
C HIS A 433 -22.21 -9.03 -0.87
N ILE A 434 -23.22 -8.15 -0.90
CA ILE A 434 -23.11 -6.86 -1.60
C ILE A 434 -22.01 -5.98 -0.99
N ALA A 435 -21.94 -5.90 0.35
CA ALA A 435 -20.91 -5.12 1.03
C ALA A 435 -19.50 -5.66 0.72
N GLN A 436 -19.32 -6.98 0.67
CA GLN A 436 -18.04 -7.62 0.29
C GLN A 436 -17.65 -7.25 -1.15
N GLN A 437 -18.58 -7.34 -2.11
CA GLN A 437 -18.28 -7.00 -3.50
C GLN A 437 -18.03 -5.50 -3.69
N LEU A 438 -18.80 -4.61 -3.03
CA LEU A 438 -18.52 -3.17 -3.04
C LEU A 438 -17.14 -2.86 -2.44
N THR A 439 -16.72 -3.60 -1.41
CA THR A 439 -15.39 -3.47 -0.81
C THR A 439 -14.28 -3.85 -1.80
N LEU A 440 -14.46 -4.94 -2.57
CA LEU A 440 -13.51 -5.32 -3.61
C LEU A 440 -13.44 -4.28 -4.74
N LEU A 441 -14.58 -3.71 -5.15
CA LEU A 441 -14.64 -2.63 -6.14
C LEU A 441 -13.92 -1.36 -5.65
N GLU A 442 -14.19 -0.93 -4.42
CA GLU A 442 -13.52 0.22 -3.82
C GLU A 442 -12.00 -0.01 -3.69
N GLN A 443 -11.60 -1.22 -3.28
CA GLN A 443 -10.18 -1.60 -3.21
C GLN A 443 -9.49 -1.48 -4.58
N GLU A 444 -10.14 -1.95 -5.64
CA GLU A 444 -9.62 -1.86 -7.02
C GLU A 444 -9.35 -0.39 -7.41
N VAL A 445 -10.29 0.51 -7.11
CA VAL A 445 -10.13 1.94 -7.42
C VAL A 445 -9.05 2.58 -6.55
N PHE A 446 -8.95 2.18 -5.28
CA PHE A 446 -7.97 2.75 -4.34
C PHE A 446 -6.52 2.29 -4.57
N HIS A 447 -6.30 1.09 -5.11
CA HIS A 447 -4.96 0.50 -5.22
C HIS A 447 -4.01 1.28 -6.14
N GLY A 448 -4.53 2.05 -7.10
CA GLY A 448 -3.73 2.84 -8.04
C GLY A 448 -3.29 4.21 -7.53
N CYS A 449 -3.70 4.63 -6.33
CA CYS A 449 -3.41 5.99 -5.85
C CYS A 449 -2.05 6.10 -5.15
N HIS A 450 -1.40 7.24 -5.30
CA HIS A 450 -0.14 7.58 -4.64
C HIS A 450 -0.38 8.70 -3.61
N PRO A 451 0.32 8.74 -2.47
CA PRO A 451 0.21 9.80 -1.46
C PRO A 451 0.20 11.23 -2.04
N VAL A 452 1.02 11.46 -3.06
CA VAL A 452 1.16 12.77 -3.73
C VAL A 452 -0.12 13.23 -4.42
N HIS A 453 -1.01 12.32 -4.85
CA HIS A 453 -2.27 12.68 -5.50
C HIS A 453 -3.21 13.46 -4.57
N PHE A 454 -3.01 13.40 -3.25
CA PHE A 454 -3.84 14.12 -2.27
C PHE A 454 -3.38 15.55 -2.00
N LEU A 455 -2.18 15.92 -2.46
CA LEU A 455 -1.60 17.24 -2.22
C LEU A 455 -2.25 18.31 -3.09
N LYS A 456 -2.30 19.53 -2.58
CA LYS A 456 -2.84 20.72 -3.26
C LYS A 456 -4.28 20.53 -3.77
N SER A 457 -5.03 19.61 -3.18
CA SER A 457 -6.36 19.21 -3.67
C SER A 457 -7.36 20.37 -3.74
N ARG A 458 -7.23 21.39 -2.87
CA ARG A 458 -8.04 22.62 -2.96
C ARG A 458 -7.80 23.40 -4.25
N THR A 459 -6.55 23.49 -4.69
CA THR A 459 -6.20 24.17 -5.95
C THR A 459 -6.66 23.38 -7.18
N GLN A 460 -6.86 22.07 -7.03
CA GLN A 460 -7.44 21.18 -8.04
C GLN A 460 -8.98 21.19 -8.07
N GLY A 461 -9.63 22.08 -7.31
CA GLY A 461 -11.08 22.24 -7.29
C GLY A 461 -11.83 21.32 -6.33
N VAL A 462 -11.14 20.51 -5.52
CA VAL A 462 -11.78 19.68 -4.48
C VAL A 462 -12.27 20.58 -3.35
N ARG A 463 -13.59 20.81 -3.31
CA ARG A 463 -14.26 21.53 -2.22
C ARG A 463 -14.93 20.54 -1.27
N ASP A 464 -14.94 20.88 0.02
CA ASP A 464 -15.75 20.16 1.00
C ASP A 464 -17.24 20.41 0.69
N LYS A 465 -17.88 19.46 0.00
CA LYS A 465 -19.30 19.50 -0.33
C LYS A 465 -20.20 19.20 0.88
N LEU A 466 -19.64 18.89 2.06
CA LEU A 466 -20.42 18.43 3.21
C LEU A 466 -21.01 19.53 4.09
N CYS A 467 -20.83 20.80 3.74
CA CYS A 467 -21.61 21.92 4.28
C CYS A 467 -22.63 22.40 3.24
N SER A 468 -23.82 21.78 3.23
CA SER A 468 -25.09 22.23 2.62
C SER A 468 -25.09 22.55 1.10
N PRO A 469 -26.00 21.95 0.30
CA PRO A 469 -26.12 22.28 -1.11
C PRO A 469 -26.99 23.53 -1.28
N ASN A 470 -26.38 24.69 -1.44
CA ASN A 470 -26.99 25.78 -2.20
C ASN A 470 -26.18 25.98 -3.48
N LYS A 471 -26.45 25.11 -4.47
CA LYS A 471 -26.09 25.38 -5.87
C LYS A 471 -27.01 26.49 -6.37
N ASN A 472 -26.69 27.75 -6.05
CA ASN A 472 -27.22 28.95 -6.72
C ASN A 472 -26.51 30.23 -6.22
N VAL A 473 -25.18 30.26 -6.21
CA VAL A 473 -24.42 31.52 -6.34
C VAL A 473 -23.15 31.22 -7.12
N SER A 474 -23.22 31.40 -8.44
CA SER A 474 -22.03 31.79 -9.19
C SER A 474 -21.77 33.25 -8.83
N GLN A 475 -20.72 33.54 -8.07
CA GLN A 475 -20.10 34.86 -8.07
C GLN A 475 -18.67 34.82 -7.50
N LEU A 476 -17.81 35.52 -8.23
CA LEU A 476 -16.37 35.63 -8.09
C LEU A 476 -15.95 36.15 -6.70
N ILE A 477 -14.98 35.48 -6.09
CA ILE A 477 -14.01 36.14 -5.21
C ILE A 477 -12.63 35.62 -5.65
N PRO A 478 -11.77 36.46 -6.26
CA PRO A 478 -10.39 36.06 -6.52
C PRO A 478 -9.64 35.97 -5.18
N PRO A 479 -8.74 34.99 -4.99
CA PRO A 479 -7.84 35.03 -3.85
C PRO A 479 -6.91 36.23 -4.02
N ALA A 480 -6.93 37.13 -3.04
CA ALA A 480 -5.98 38.23 -2.95
C ALA A 480 -4.54 37.67 -2.97
N GLU A 481 -3.72 38.32 -3.77
CA GLU A 481 -2.39 37.95 -4.22
C GLU A 481 -1.38 37.73 -3.09
N GLY A 482 -0.41 36.83 -3.32
CA GLY A 482 0.73 36.69 -2.42
C GLY A 482 1.65 35.47 -2.60
N SER A 483 1.73 34.85 -3.77
CA SER A 483 2.90 34.03 -4.14
C SER A 483 2.92 33.81 -5.64
N SER A 484 4.04 34.15 -6.27
CA SER A 484 4.36 34.04 -7.69
C SER A 484 3.73 32.80 -8.34
N GLY A 485 2.67 33.04 -9.12
CA GLY A 485 1.98 32.00 -9.87
C GLY A 485 2.85 31.53 -11.04
N LEU A 486 3.46 30.36 -10.90
CA LEU A 486 3.79 29.54 -12.05
C LEU A 486 2.49 28.87 -12.49
N GLY A 487 1.89 29.41 -13.55
CA GLY A 487 0.82 28.72 -14.28
C GLY A 487 1.43 27.48 -14.93
N HIS A 488 1.15 26.32 -14.36
CA HIS A 488 1.51 25.04 -14.95
C HIS A 488 0.24 24.38 -15.48
N GLU A 489 0.24 24.05 -16.77
CA GLU A 489 -0.76 23.20 -17.40
C GLU A 489 -0.93 21.92 -16.57
N GLY A 490 -2.19 21.49 -16.36
CA GLY A 490 -2.54 20.43 -15.42
C GLY A 490 -1.70 19.16 -15.62
N THR A 491 -0.93 18.79 -14.61
CA THR A 491 -0.13 17.57 -14.60
C THR A 491 -1.04 16.34 -14.56
N PRO A 492 -0.64 15.19 -15.13
CA PRO A 492 -1.44 13.96 -15.16
C PRO A 492 -1.83 13.44 -13.75
N SER A 493 -1.14 13.89 -12.70
CA SER A 493 -1.49 13.67 -11.29
C SER A 493 -2.90 14.13 -10.92
N ASP A 494 -3.43 15.15 -11.62
CA ASP A 494 -4.69 15.81 -11.30
C ASP A 494 -5.92 14.93 -11.55
N ARG A 495 -5.77 13.79 -12.24
CA ARG A 495 -6.89 12.90 -12.60
C ARG A 495 -7.22 11.85 -11.54
N PHE A 496 -6.24 11.34 -10.80
CA PHE A 496 -6.48 10.18 -9.91
C PHE A 496 -7.36 10.52 -8.70
N LEU A 497 -7.06 11.61 -7.99
CA LEU A 497 -7.91 12.04 -6.87
C LEU A 497 -9.32 12.39 -7.35
N GLN A 498 -9.44 13.08 -8.49
CA GLN A 498 -10.74 13.41 -9.08
C GLN A 498 -11.54 12.16 -9.48
N GLN A 499 -10.89 11.13 -10.01
CA GLN A 499 -11.52 9.83 -10.30
C GLN A 499 -12.06 9.15 -9.04
N LEU A 500 -11.26 9.10 -7.97
CA LEU A 500 -11.67 8.55 -6.68
C LEU A 500 -12.88 9.29 -6.09
N LEU A 501 -12.84 10.63 -6.11
CA LEU A 501 -13.94 11.45 -5.63
C LEU A 501 -15.20 11.29 -6.49
N THR A 502 -15.04 11.24 -7.82
CA THR A 502 -16.16 11.02 -8.76
C THR A 502 -16.79 9.65 -8.56
N TYR A 503 -15.98 8.61 -8.31
CA TYR A 503 -16.48 7.28 -7.99
C TYR A 503 -17.29 7.30 -6.70
N ALA A 504 -16.76 7.90 -5.62
CA ALA A 504 -17.46 8.03 -4.36
C ALA A 504 -18.77 8.82 -4.49
N GLU A 505 -18.78 9.92 -5.25
CA GLU A 505 -19.99 10.68 -5.56
C GLU A 505 -21.01 9.84 -6.35
N SER A 506 -20.54 9.03 -7.30
CA SER A 506 -21.40 8.15 -8.12
C SER A 506 -22.08 7.07 -7.26
N VAL A 507 -21.36 6.48 -6.31
CA VAL A 507 -21.94 5.51 -5.36
C VAL A 507 -22.99 6.18 -4.47
N THR A 508 -22.68 7.36 -3.93
CA THR A 508 -23.63 8.16 -3.13
C THR A 508 -24.89 8.52 -3.92
N ASN A 509 -24.75 9.00 -5.16
CA ASN A 509 -25.86 9.35 -6.04
C ASN A 509 -26.71 8.14 -6.41
N TRP A 510 -26.08 7.00 -6.72
CA TRP A 510 -26.78 5.74 -6.99
C TRP A 510 -27.70 5.35 -5.84
N ILE A 511 -27.19 5.38 -4.60
CA ILE A 511 -27.96 5.01 -3.41
C ILE A 511 -29.17 5.95 -3.25
N SER A 512 -28.97 7.27 -3.37
CA SER A 512 -30.08 8.22 -3.27
C SER A 512 -31.12 8.03 -4.39
N ALA A 513 -30.68 7.86 -5.63
CA ALA A 513 -31.57 7.71 -6.78
C ALA A 513 -32.45 6.45 -6.67
N GLU A 514 -31.88 5.31 -6.28
CA GLU A 514 -32.63 4.05 -6.10
C GLU A 514 -33.74 4.16 -5.05
N ILE A 515 -33.50 4.91 -3.97
CA ILE A 515 -34.48 5.10 -2.90
C ILE A 515 -35.63 6.00 -3.37
N VAL A 516 -35.32 7.04 -4.16
CA VAL A 516 -36.31 8.01 -4.65
C VAL A 516 -37.16 7.45 -5.79
N ILE A 517 -36.59 6.62 -6.66
CA ILE A 517 -37.30 6.01 -7.80
C ILE A 517 -38.30 4.92 -7.36
N CYS A 518 -38.24 4.43 -6.12
CA CYS A 518 -39.16 3.40 -5.65
C CYS A 518 -40.64 3.81 -5.74
N ASP A 519 -41.47 2.99 -6.38
CA ASP A 519 -42.91 3.27 -6.55
C ASP A 519 -43.77 2.97 -5.32
N SER A 520 -43.19 2.33 -4.29
CA SER A 520 -43.92 1.91 -3.08
C SER A 520 -43.16 2.24 -1.80
N ALA A 521 -43.88 2.77 -0.81
CA ALA A 521 -43.34 2.99 0.54
C ALA A 521 -42.78 1.69 1.15
N LYS A 522 -43.39 0.53 0.87
CA LYS A 522 -42.91 -0.77 1.39
C LYS A 522 -41.55 -1.15 0.83
N THR A 523 -41.34 -0.97 -0.49
CA THR A 523 -40.05 -1.25 -1.13
C THR A 523 -39.01 -0.22 -0.74
N GLN A 524 -39.42 1.04 -0.53
CA GLN A 524 -38.55 2.10 -0.03
C GLN A 524 -38.03 1.81 1.39
N ILE A 525 -38.89 1.38 2.31
CA ILE A 525 -38.50 0.95 3.67
C ILE A 525 -37.52 -0.24 3.61
N ALA A 526 -37.78 -1.21 2.73
CA ALA A 526 -36.91 -2.36 2.54
C ALA A 526 -35.52 -1.96 2.00
N LEU A 527 -35.45 -1.04 1.04
CA LEU A 527 -34.17 -0.51 0.52
C LEU A 527 -33.41 0.30 1.57
N LEU A 528 -34.08 1.18 2.31
CA LEU A 528 -33.46 1.94 3.40
C LEU A 528 -32.82 1.00 4.42
N THR A 529 -33.57 -0.03 4.83
CA THR A 529 -33.07 -1.07 5.75
C THR A 529 -31.88 -1.80 5.16
N ARG A 530 -31.94 -2.19 3.88
CA ARG A 530 -30.87 -2.92 3.19
C ARG A 530 -29.59 -2.09 3.08
N TYR A 531 -29.68 -0.82 2.69
CA TYR A 531 -28.51 0.06 2.61
C TYR A 531 -27.89 0.35 3.97
N LEU A 532 -28.70 0.51 5.03
CA LEU A 532 -28.18 0.64 6.39
C LEU A 532 -27.38 -0.59 6.83
N TRP A 533 -27.86 -1.80 6.54
CA TRP A 533 -27.09 -3.03 6.78
C TRP A 533 -25.82 -3.11 5.93
N ILE A 534 -25.87 -2.72 4.65
CA ILE A 534 -24.66 -2.64 3.82
C ILE A 534 -23.64 -1.69 4.45
N GLY A 535 -24.06 -0.49 4.87
CA GLY A 535 -23.21 0.49 5.54
C GLY A 535 -22.61 -0.04 6.84
N LYS A 536 -23.40 -0.75 7.65
CA LYS A 536 -22.93 -1.41 8.87
C LYS A 536 -21.86 -2.47 8.58
N TYR A 537 -22.11 -3.37 7.63
CA TYR A 537 -21.13 -4.39 7.27
C TYR A 537 -19.85 -3.76 6.71
N CYS A 538 -19.95 -2.72 5.87
CA CYS A 538 -18.78 -1.98 5.40
C CYS A 538 -17.97 -1.39 6.57
N TYR A 539 -18.63 -0.79 7.56
CA TYR A 539 -17.98 -0.29 8.77
C TYR A 539 -17.29 -1.41 9.58
N GLU A 540 -17.97 -2.53 9.83
CA GLU A 540 -17.41 -3.69 10.54
C GLU A 540 -16.18 -4.28 9.81
N MET A 541 -16.21 -4.29 8.47
CA MET A 541 -15.09 -4.69 7.61
C MET A 541 -14.01 -3.61 7.47
N ARG A 542 -14.11 -2.45 8.14
CA ARG A 542 -13.19 -1.29 7.99
C ARG A 542 -13.13 -0.70 6.58
N ASN A 543 -14.16 -0.91 5.77
CA ASN A 543 -14.41 -0.15 4.56
C ASN A 543 -15.15 1.15 4.91
N PHE A 544 -14.40 2.14 5.39
CA PHE A 544 -14.93 3.45 5.76
C PHE A 544 -15.32 4.27 4.53
N ALA A 545 -14.69 4.03 3.37
CA ALA A 545 -15.05 4.69 2.12
C ALA A 545 -16.52 4.44 1.74
N THR A 546 -16.90 3.17 1.54
CA THR A 546 -18.27 2.82 1.17
C THR A 546 -19.25 3.08 2.30
N ALA A 547 -18.86 2.91 3.58
CA ALA A 547 -19.72 3.26 4.70
C ALA A 547 -20.11 4.76 4.70
N MET A 548 -19.15 5.65 4.41
CA MET A 548 -19.42 7.09 4.29
C MET A 548 -20.20 7.44 3.03
N GLN A 549 -20.01 6.72 1.91
CA GLN A 549 -20.80 6.91 0.69
C GLN A 549 -22.26 6.52 0.91
N VAL A 550 -22.52 5.41 1.62
CA VAL A 550 -23.86 4.97 2.05
C VAL A 550 -24.49 6.01 2.95
N LEU A 551 -23.77 6.48 3.97
CA LEU A 551 -24.25 7.55 4.85
C LEU A 551 -24.62 8.79 4.02
N GLY A 552 -23.73 9.27 3.15
CA GLY A 552 -23.97 10.42 2.29
C GLY A 552 -25.23 10.27 1.41
N GLY A 553 -25.47 9.08 0.87
CA GLY A 553 -26.66 8.80 0.07
C GLY A 553 -27.96 8.85 0.88
N LEU A 554 -27.92 8.38 2.13
CA LEU A 554 -29.04 8.41 3.07
C LEU A 554 -29.27 9.79 3.71
N GLU A 555 -28.23 10.62 3.80
CA GLU A 555 -28.30 12.00 4.31
C GLU A 555 -28.65 13.02 3.23
N ASN A 556 -28.79 12.59 1.97
CA ASN A 556 -29.28 13.44 0.91
C ASN A 556 -30.59 14.12 1.33
N VAL A 557 -30.70 15.43 1.06
CA VAL A 557 -31.81 16.28 1.53
C VAL A 557 -33.17 15.70 1.14
N ILE A 558 -33.31 15.16 -0.07
CA ILE A 558 -34.55 14.58 -0.57
C ILE A 558 -34.85 13.27 0.15
N VAL A 559 -33.85 12.40 0.27
CA VAL A 559 -33.98 11.11 0.94
C VAL A 559 -34.38 11.31 2.41
N ARG A 560 -33.78 12.28 3.11
CA ARG A 560 -34.11 12.67 4.49
C ARG A 560 -35.56 13.08 4.70
N GLN A 561 -36.23 13.62 3.67
CA GLN A 561 -37.61 14.10 3.77
C GLN A 561 -38.66 12.99 3.57
N LEU A 562 -38.25 11.77 3.21
CA LEU A 562 -39.17 10.68 2.92
C LEU A 562 -39.98 10.23 4.16
N PRO A 563 -41.29 9.97 4.04
CA PRO A 563 -42.11 9.49 5.16
C PRO A 563 -41.72 8.08 5.64
N SER A 564 -41.02 7.31 4.80
CA SER A 564 -40.58 5.94 5.08
C SER A 564 -39.66 5.81 6.30
N TRP A 565 -38.92 6.86 6.68
CA TRP A 565 -38.08 6.87 7.89
C TRP A 565 -38.87 6.58 9.18
N LYS A 566 -40.16 6.98 9.24
CA LYS A 566 -41.01 6.80 10.42
C LYS A 566 -41.40 5.34 10.69
N HIS A 567 -41.28 4.49 9.67
CA HIS A 567 -41.70 3.10 9.72
C HIS A 567 -40.51 2.13 9.87
N LEU A 568 -39.30 2.65 9.99
CA LEU A 568 -38.11 1.84 10.28
C LEU A 568 -38.12 1.39 11.74
N THR A 569 -37.54 0.23 12.00
CA THR A 569 -37.37 -0.28 13.37
C THR A 569 -36.27 0.50 14.10
N SER A 570 -36.37 0.60 15.44
CA SER A 570 -35.36 1.29 16.27
C SER A 570 -33.94 0.78 15.99
N LYS A 571 -33.78 -0.54 15.93
CA LYS A 571 -32.49 -1.20 15.65
C LYS A 571 -31.86 -0.74 14.33
N VAL A 572 -32.66 -0.53 13.30
CA VAL A 572 -32.15 -0.10 11.98
C VAL A 572 -31.81 1.39 12.00
N TYR A 573 -32.60 2.19 12.71
CA TYR A 573 -32.32 3.61 12.88
C TYR A 573 -31.06 3.86 13.72
N GLU A 574 -30.79 3.05 14.74
CA GLU A 574 -29.56 3.10 15.54
C GLU A 574 -28.29 2.94 14.69
N ILE A 575 -28.33 2.12 13.64
CA ILE A 575 -27.21 1.97 12.68
C ILE A 575 -26.88 3.32 12.02
N LEU A 576 -27.89 4.13 11.69
CA LEU A 576 -27.66 5.44 11.08
C LEU A 576 -26.93 6.38 12.05
N GLU A 577 -27.31 6.38 13.32
CA GLU A 577 -26.64 7.18 14.36
C GLU A 577 -25.21 6.69 14.60
N GLU A 578 -24.99 5.37 14.60
CA GLU A 578 -23.66 4.75 14.67
C GLU A 578 -22.77 5.25 13.51
N LEU A 579 -23.27 5.21 12.27
CA LEU A 579 -22.53 5.70 11.11
C LEU A 579 -22.22 7.22 11.19
N ARG A 580 -23.14 8.03 11.73
CA ARG A 580 -22.87 9.46 11.99
C ARG A 580 -21.78 9.66 13.03
N ALA A 581 -21.81 8.89 14.12
CA ALA A 581 -20.78 8.95 15.15
C ALA A 581 -19.40 8.58 14.57
N VAL A 582 -19.35 7.55 13.72
CA VAL A 582 -18.13 7.17 12.99
C VAL A 582 -17.66 8.31 12.09
N GLN A 583 -18.54 8.99 11.36
CA GLN A 583 -18.15 10.15 10.54
C GLN A 583 -17.50 11.25 11.40
N VAL A 584 -18.08 11.58 12.56
CA VAL A 584 -17.53 12.59 13.47
C VAL A 584 -16.15 12.17 13.99
N PHE A 585 -16.01 10.90 14.39
CA PHE A 585 -14.74 10.34 14.83
C PHE A 585 -13.66 10.44 13.76
N LEU A 586 -13.95 9.99 12.53
CA LEU A 586 -13.01 10.02 11.41
C LEU A 586 -12.57 11.45 11.03
N LYS A 587 -13.43 12.45 11.24
CA LYS A 587 -13.11 13.87 11.00
C LYS A 587 -12.30 14.51 12.13
N SER A 588 -12.24 13.89 13.31
CA SER A 588 -11.63 14.51 14.50
C SER A 588 -10.11 14.30 14.61
N ASP A 589 -9.60 13.21 14.07
CA ASP A 589 -8.19 12.81 14.16
C ASP A 589 -7.72 12.30 12.79
N ASP A 590 -6.61 12.85 12.32
CA ASP A 590 -6.04 12.64 10.99
C ASP A 590 -5.30 11.30 10.85
N VAL A 591 -5.03 10.60 11.96
CA VAL A 591 -4.36 9.28 12.00
C VAL A 591 -5.16 8.22 12.76
N CYS A 592 -6.43 8.48 13.09
CA CYS A 592 -7.28 7.60 13.89
C CYS A 592 -7.40 6.16 13.36
N LEU A 593 -7.18 5.95 12.06
CA LEU A 593 -7.27 4.66 11.41
C LEU A 593 -6.01 3.80 11.55
N MET A 594 -4.87 4.39 11.91
CA MET A 594 -3.57 3.70 11.99
C MET A 594 -3.38 2.85 13.24
N GLY A 595 -4.20 3.04 14.27
CA GLY A 595 -4.12 2.30 15.53
C GLY A 595 -2.81 2.51 16.30
N ALA A 596 -2.72 1.96 17.52
CA ALA A 596 -1.50 2.04 18.34
C ALA A 596 -0.52 0.88 18.11
N GLU A 597 -0.96 -0.21 17.46
CA GLU A 597 -0.18 -1.45 17.32
C GLU A 597 0.10 -1.81 15.85
N HIS A 598 1.35 -1.58 15.44
CA HIS A 598 1.90 -1.88 14.11
C HIS A 598 1.87 -3.36 13.70
N LYS A 599 1.69 -4.29 14.65
CA LYS A 599 1.98 -5.72 14.47
C LYS A 599 0.90 -6.49 13.69
N ARG A 600 -0.31 -5.92 13.52
CA ARG A 600 -1.40 -6.56 12.78
C ARG A 600 -2.37 -5.53 12.19
N MET A 601 -1.94 -4.80 11.17
CA MET A 601 -2.85 -3.93 10.42
C MET A 601 -3.92 -4.78 9.73
N ARG A 602 -5.19 -4.44 9.98
CA ARG A 602 -6.33 -5.03 9.28
C ARG A 602 -6.52 -4.31 7.94
N PRO A 603 -6.99 -5.01 6.88
CA PRO A 603 -7.42 -4.35 5.64
C PRO A 603 -8.35 -3.17 5.99
N THR A 604 -8.08 -2.01 5.41
CA THR A 604 -8.81 -0.76 5.72
C THR A 604 -8.93 0.06 4.44
N LEU A 605 -10.14 0.52 4.10
CA LEU A 605 -10.34 1.51 3.03
C LEU A 605 -10.77 2.84 3.63
N PRO A 606 -9.92 3.89 3.58
CA PRO A 606 -10.25 5.20 4.15
C PRO A 606 -11.25 5.95 3.27
N SER A 607 -12.08 6.80 3.89
CA SER A 607 -12.88 7.76 3.12
C SER A 607 -11.98 8.79 2.46
N ILE A 608 -11.94 8.77 1.12
CA ILE A 608 -11.13 9.68 0.29
C ILE A 608 -11.46 11.15 0.59
N HIS A 609 -12.73 11.46 0.80
CA HIS A 609 -13.18 12.81 1.16
C HIS A 609 -12.61 13.27 2.51
N ILE A 610 -12.62 12.39 3.51
CA ILE A 610 -12.13 12.72 4.85
C ILE A 610 -10.60 12.84 4.84
N LEU A 611 -9.91 11.92 4.16
CA LEU A 611 -8.46 11.98 3.99
C LEU A 611 -8.03 13.26 3.28
N ALA A 612 -8.69 13.62 2.17
CA ALA A 612 -8.43 14.87 1.46
C ALA A 612 -8.72 16.11 2.34
N MET A 613 -9.79 16.08 3.13
CA MET A 613 -10.11 17.16 4.08
C MET A 613 -8.99 17.34 5.13
N HIS A 614 -8.47 16.26 5.72
CA HIS A 614 -7.34 16.34 6.68
C HIS A 614 -6.09 16.96 6.06
N VAL A 615 -5.72 16.54 4.85
CA VAL A 615 -4.61 17.13 4.09
C VAL A 615 -4.86 18.62 3.84
N GLN A 616 -6.07 18.99 3.39
CA GLN A 616 -6.43 20.39 3.16
C GLN A 616 -6.37 21.24 4.42
N GLN A 617 -6.78 20.72 5.57
CA GLN A 617 -6.68 21.43 6.85
C GLN A 617 -5.23 21.71 7.20
N LEU A 618 -4.34 20.74 7.00
CA LEU A 618 -2.91 20.91 7.20
C LEU A 618 -2.28 21.86 6.18
N GLU A 619 -2.83 22.00 4.97
CA GLU A 619 -2.34 22.94 3.96
C GLU A 619 -2.68 24.41 4.27
N ILE A 620 -3.68 24.69 5.12
CA ILE A 620 -4.10 26.06 5.46
C ILE A 620 -2.95 26.87 6.08
N GLY A 621 -2.83 28.14 5.67
CA GLY A 621 -1.82 29.08 6.17
C GLY A 621 -0.47 29.01 5.43
N ALA A 622 0.44 29.91 5.76
CA ALA A 622 1.73 30.04 5.06
C ALA A 622 2.69 28.86 5.35
N PHE A 623 3.24 28.29 4.28
CA PHE A 623 4.32 27.30 4.33
C PHE A 623 5.68 27.90 4.66
N THR A 624 5.84 29.20 4.44
CA THR A 624 7.08 29.94 4.71
C THR A 624 6.96 30.82 5.95
N LEU A 625 8.11 31.12 6.54
CA LEU A 625 8.29 32.21 7.49
C LEU A 625 8.47 33.54 6.75
N THR A 626 8.46 34.65 7.49
CA THR A 626 8.80 35.99 6.96
C THR A 626 10.21 36.06 6.38
N THR A 627 11.10 35.16 6.81
CA THR A 627 12.46 35.01 6.28
C THR A 627 12.53 34.30 4.92
N GLY A 628 11.41 33.74 4.44
CA GLY A 628 11.38 32.90 3.24
C GLY A 628 11.70 31.41 3.49
N ALA A 629 12.14 31.04 4.70
CA ALA A 629 12.39 29.65 5.07
C ALA A 629 11.09 28.84 5.18
N TYR A 630 11.10 27.59 4.69
CA TYR A 630 9.95 26.68 4.73
C TYR A 630 9.81 26.00 6.10
N LYS A 631 8.58 25.87 6.58
CA LYS A 631 8.22 25.20 7.84
C LYS A 631 8.21 23.68 7.65
N TRP A 632 9.29 23.02 8.03
CA TRP A 632 9.43 21.58 7.91
C TRP A 632 8.42 20.81 8.76
N THR A 633 8.07 21.31 9.96
CA THR A 633 7.04 20.68 10.80
C THR A 633 5.69 20.54 10.11
N LYS A 634 5.29 21.55 9.32
CA LYS A 634 4.07 21.52 8.52
C LYS A 634 4.14 20.46 7.43
N LEU A 635 5.24 20.44 6.67
CA LEU A 635 5.48 19.46 5.60
C LEU A 635 5.53 18.03 6.16
N ARG A 636 6.23 17.83 7.28
CA ARG A 636 6.30 16.54 7.99
C ARG A 636 4.91 16.03 8.39
N ASN A 637 4.04 16.88 8.90
CA ASN A 637 2.68 16.48 9.28
C ASN A 637 1.84 16.10 8.06
N ILE A 638 1.93 16.86 6.96
CA ILE A 638 1.26 16.50 5.69
C ILE A 638 1.76 15.14 5.21
N ALA A 639 3.07 14.92 5.19
CA ALA A 639 3.69 13.66 4.79
C ALA A 639 3.17 12.47 5.63
N LYS A 640 3.05 12.65 6.95
CA LYS A 640 2.48 11.63 7.85
C LYS A 640 1.05 11.28 7.43
N VAL A 641 0.18 12.26 7.22
CA VAL A 641 -1.21 11.99 6.85
C VAL A 641 -1.30 11.26 5.51
N VAL A 642 -0.58 11.71 4.49
CA VAL A 642 -0.64 11.07 3.15
C VAL A 642 0.05 9.70 3.10
N SER A 643 1.03 9.43 3.98
CA SER A 643 1.71 8.13 4.04
C SER A 643 0.77 6.97 4.39
N GLN A 644 -0.35 7.26 5.04
CA GLN A 644 -1.39 6.27 5.35
C GLN A 644 -1.97 5.61 4.09
N VAL A 645 -1.93 6.28 2.94
CA VAL A 645 -2.41 5.73 1.66
C VAL A 645 -1.72 4.40 1.35
N HIS A 646 -0.39 4.38 1.41
CA HIS A 646 0.36 3.14 1.18
C HIS A 646 0.18 2.13 2.31
N ALA A 647 0.00 2.58 3.55
CA ALA A 647 -0.32 1.68 4.66
C ALA A 647 -1.61 0.89 4.42
N PHE A 648 -2.64 1.55 3.88
CA PHE A 648 -3.92 0.94 3.56
C PHE A 648 -3.91 0.08 2.28
N GLN A 649 -2.90 0.25 1.42
CA GLN A 649 -2.73 -0.55 0.21
C GLN A 649 -1.95 -1.86 0.45
N ASP A 650 -1.18 -1.94 1.53
CA ASP A 650 -0.30 -3.08 1.84
C ASP A 650 -1.08 -4.35 2.19
N VAL A 651 -2.25 -4.20 2.81
CA VAL A 651 -3.10 -5.34 3.24
C VAL A 651 -4.40 -5.39 2.45
N LEU A 652 -4.53 -6.38 1.57
CA LEU A 652 -5.71 -6.60 0.73
C LEU A 652 -6.81 -7.39 1.46
N TYR A 653 -8.06 -7.15 1.05
CA TYR A 653 -9.22 -7.88 1.51
C TYR A 653 -9.27 -9.30 0.92
N PRO A 654 -9.43 -10.33 1.77
CA PRO A 654 -9.43 -11.73 1.35
C PRO A 654 -10.81 -12.24 0.88
N TYR A 655 -11.54 -11.46 0.09
CA TYR A 655 -12.86 -11.87 -0.40
C TYR A 655 -12.80 -12.45 -1.82
N SER A 656 -13.66 -13.41 -2.12
CA SER A 656 -13.83 -13.94 -3.47
C SER A 656 -14.61 -12.96 -4.35
N SER A 657 -14.11 -12.74 -5.57
CA SER A 657 -14.77 -11.88 -6.55
C SER A 657 -15.96 -12.59 -7.19
N ASP A 658 -17.15 -11.99 -7.10
CA ASP A 658 -18.34 -12.37 -7.85
C ASP A 658 -18.47 -11.45 -9.07
N GLN A 659 -18.01 -11.92 -10.24
CA GLN A 659 -17.91 -11.09 -11.43
C GLN A 659 -19.28 -10.61 -11.94
N ASP A 660 -20.32 -11.43 -11.83
CA ASP A 660 -21.66 -11.09 -12.28
C ASP A 660 -22.28 -10.01 -11.39
N LEU A 661 -22.14 -10.15 -10.06
CA LEU A 661 -22.61 -9.13 -9.13
C LEU A 661 -21.82 -7.83 -9.29
N GLN A 662 -20.49 -7.90 -9.46
CA GLN A 662 -19.67 -6.72 -9.67
C GLN A 662 -20.03 -5.98 -10.98
N ALA A 663 -20.21 -6.70 -12.09
CA ALA A 663 -20.62 -6.12 -13.36
C ALA A 663 -22.00 -5.41 -13.23
N TYR A 664 -22.94 -6.06 -12.54
CA TYR A 664 -24.24 -5.47 -12.24
C TYR A 664 -24.12 -4.20 -11.39
N LEU A 665 -23.33 -4.21 -10.31
CA LEU A 665 -23.11 -3.05 -9.45
C LEU A 665 -22.46 -1.90 -10.22
N ARG A 666 -21.39 -2.17 -11.00
CA ARG A 666 -20.72 -1.16 -11.85
C ARG A 666 -21.71 -0.52 -12.83
N SER A 667 -22.53 -1.33 -13.50
CA SER A 667 -23.56 -0.84 -14.44
C SER A 667 -24.58 0.07 -13.75
N ARG A 668 -25.06 -0.32 -12.56
CA ARG A 668 -26.00 0.48 -11.77
C ARG A 668 -25.41 1.80 -11.28
N ILE A 669 -24.20 1.77 -10.73
CA ILE A 669 -23.48 2.97 -10.27
C ILE A 669 -23.30 3.93 -11.45
N THR A 670 -22.86 3.43 -12.60
CA THR A 670 -22.64 4.24 -13.81
C THR A 670 -23.95 4.86 -14.30
N ARG A 671 -25.05 4.10 -14.31
CA ARG A 671 -26.37 4.59 -14.75
C ARG A 671 -26.84 5.80 -13.95
N PHE A 672 -26.58 5.82 -12.65
CA PHE A 672 -27.07 6.88 -11.75
C PHE A 672 -26.01 7.91 -11.36
N ALA A 673 -24.79 7.81 -11.90
CA ALA A 673 -23.67 8.66 -11.54
C ALA A 673 -23.99 10.16 -11.64
N THR A 674 -24.68 10.56 -12.71
CA THR A 674 -24.97 11.96 -13.05
C THR A 674 -26.45 12.32 -12.97
N THR A 675 -27.29 11.47 -12.37
CA THR A 675 -28.74 11.71 -12.34
C THR A 675 -29.09 12.80 -11.33
N ASP A 676 -29.96 13.74 -11.71
CA ASP A 676 -30.46 14.75 -10.79
C ASP A 676 -31.57 14.18 -9.91
N ILE A 677 -31.25 14.00 -8.62
CA ILE A 677 -32.16 13.43 -7.64
C ILE A 677 -33.39 14.34 -7.43
N HIS A 678 -33.27 15.66 -7.63
CA HIS A 678 -34.41 16.58 -7.53
C HIS A 678 -35.43 16.32 -8.64
N LEU A 679 -34.97 16.09 -9.87
CA LEU A 679 -35.85 15.77 -11.00
C LEU A 679 -36.51 14.40 -10.80
N LEU A 680 -35.76 13.40 -10.31
CA LEU A 680 -36.34 12.10 -9.98
C LEU A 680 -37.42 12.18 -8.89
N ALA A 681 -37.27 13.10 -7.94
CA ALA A 681 -38.24 13.29 -6.87
C ALA A 681 -39.54 13.92 -7.38
N THR A 682 -39.47 14.87 -8.31
CA THR A 682 -40.65 15.49 -8.94
C THR A 682 -41.42 14.53 -9.82
N ASP A 683 -40.71 13.62 -10.49
CA ASP A 683 -41.36 12.59 -11.31
C ASP A 683 -42.09 11.53 -10.47
N ASN A 684 -41.77 11.44 -9.17
CA ASN A 684 -42.33 10.47 -8.23
C ASN A 684 -43.05 11.12 -7.03
N ASP A 685 -43.90 12.12 -7.34
CA ASP A 685 -44.66 12.92 -6.36
C ASP A 685 -45.46 12.07 -5.34
N ALA A 686 -45.87 10.85 -5.71
CA ALA A 686 -46.61 9.93 -4.84
C ALA A 686 -45.88 9.64 -3.50
N ASN A 687 -44.54 9.72 -3.49
CA ASN A 687 -43.73 9.47 -2.30
C ASN A 687 -43.68 10.65 -1.31
N PHE A 688 -44.00 11.88 -1.74
CA PHE A 688 -43.87 13.10 -0.95
C PHE A 688 -45.22 13.74 -0.57
N GLN A 689 -46.32 13.36 -1.23
CA GLN A 689 -47.64 13.99 -1.06
C GLN A 689 -48.31 13.77 0.32
N GLN A 690 -47.97 12.72 1.07
CA GLN A 690 -48.59 12.50 2.41
C GLN A 690 -48.31 13.63 3.42
N SER A 691 -47.20 14.37 3.27
CA SER A 691 -46.89 15.54 4.10
C SER A 691 -47.55 16.82 3.62
N SER A 692 -47.59 17.07 2.30
CA SER A 692 -48.11 18.32 1.76
C SER A 692 -49.64 18.38 1.87
N GLU A 693 -50.36 17.29 1.63
CA GLU A 693 -51.82 17.26 1.81
C GLU A 693 -52.21 17.55 3.25
N ARG A 694 -51.51 16.98 4.24
CA ARG A 694 -51.78 17.27 5.66
C ARG A 694 -51.50 18.73 6.06
N GLN A 695 -50.44 19.33 5.50
CA GLN A 695 -50.15 20.75 5.70
C GLN A 695 -51.19 21.64 5.02
N THR A 696 -51.58 21.30 3.80
CA THR A 696 -52.58 22.04 3.01
C THR A 696 -53.96 21.92 3.67
N GLN A 697 -54.35 20.73 4.15
CA GLN A 697 -55.58 20.52 4.93
C GLN A 697 -55.56 21.33 6.22
N ARG A 698 -54.43 21.37 6.96
CA ARG A 698 -54.29 22.19 8.17
C ARG A 698 -54.40 23.68 7.87
N ILE A 699 -53.75 24.17 6.82
CA ILE A 699 -53.84 25.58 6.41
C ILE A 699 -55.29 25.90 5.99
N HIS A 700 -55.93 25.01 5.24
CA HIS A 700 -57.30 25.17 4.77
C HIS A 700 -58.33 25.10 5.92
N ASP A 701 -58.12 24.25 6.93
CA ASP A 701 -58.95 24.16 8.14
C ASP A 701 -58.71 25.34 9.08
N THR A 702 -57.50 25.89 9.11
CA THR A 702 -57.19 27.12 9.86
C THR A 702 -57.83 28.32 9.18
N LEU A 703 -57.73 28.45 7.86
CA LEU A 703 -58.46 29.45 7.07
C LEU A 703 -59.98 29.31 7.19
N ARG A 704 -60.51 28.08 7.23
CA ARG A 704 -61.95 27.83 7.44
C ARG A 704 -62.41 28.26 8.83
N ARG A 705 -61.61 27.99 9.88
CA ARG A 705 -61.88 28.46 11.25
C ARG A 705 -61.82 29.98 11.37
N VAL A 706 -60.84 30.61 10.74
CA VAL A 706 -60.70 32.08 10.70
C VAL A 706 -61.89 32.69 9.96
N LYS A 707 -62.31 32.12 8.82
CA LYS A 707 -63.49 32.60 8.08
C LYS A 707 -64.80 32.46 8.88
N ALA A 708 -64.93 31.41 9.69
CA ALA A 708 -66.07 31.21 10.58
C ALA A 708 -66.07 32.11 11.83
N THR A 709 -64.97 32.80 12.12
CA THR A 709 -64.89 33.80 13.21
C THR A 709 -65.24 35.21 12.75
N PHE A 710 -65.39 35.43 11.44
CA PHE A 710 -65.75 36.70 10.81
C PHE A 710 -67.17 36.71 10.18
N GLN A 711 -67.96 35.65 10.39
CA GLN A 711 -69.41 35.60 10.18
C GLN A 711 -70.10 35.56 11.55
#